data_AF-A0A5J5N3I3-F1
#
_entry.id   AF-A0A5J5N3I3-F1
#
_cell.length_a   1.000
_cell.length_b   1.000
_cell.length_c   1.000
_cell.angle_alpha   90.00
_cell.angle_beta   90.00
_cell.angle_gamma   90.00
#
_symmetry.space_group_name_H-M   'P 1'
#
loop_
_entity.id
_entity.type
_entity.pdbx_description
1 polymer ?
#
loop_
_entity_poly.entity_id
_entity_poly.type
_entity_poly.pdbx_seq_one_letter_code
_entity_poly.pdbx_strand_id
1 'polypeptide(L)'
;MATAGGGSMADPGSRSLLRLLSFCVLLAGLCEGNSVERKIYIPLNKTAPCVRLLNATHQIGCQSSISGDTGVIHVVEKKEDLQWVLTDGPNPPYVVLLEGTLFTRDVMEKLKGRSGRIAGLAVSLAKPSPASGLSPSVQCPNDGFGVYSNSYGSQFAHCRAFQWNKVGDGLAYEDFSFPIFLLEDENETNVIKQCYRDHNLGQNGSAPAFPLCAMQLFSHMHAVISTVTCMRRSFIQSSFSINPEIVCDPLSDYNVWSLLKPINVSGTLEPDDRVVVAATRLDSRSFFWNVAPGAESAVASFVTQLAAAEALQKAPDVTTLPRNVMFVFFQGEIFDYIGSSRMVYDMENGKFPVQLENIDAFVELGQVALRNSLELWMHTDPMSQKNETVLNQVEALLSTLEKSGAAVPAVVLRRLNQSQPLPPSSLQRFLRARNISGVVLADHSASFHNLYYQSVYDTAENINVTYPEGQSPEEDLNFVTDTAKALADVATVLARALYQLAGGTNFSDTIEADPHTVTRLLYGFLVRANNSWFQSILRPDLRPYLGDGPLQHYIAVSSPTNTTYVVQYALANLTGKVIDLTREQCQDPSQVPTEDKDLYEYAWVQGPLNANETDRLPRCVRSTARLARALSPAFELKQWGSTEYSTWTESRWKDIRARIFLIASRELEFITLIVGFGILVLSLIVTYCINAKADVLFITPREPGSVSY
;
A
#
# COMPACT_ATOMS: atom_id res chain seq x y z
N MET A 1 40.39 -74.70 -28.31
CA MET A 1 41.72 -74.73 -28.95
C MET A 1 42.19 -73.30 -29.10
N ALA A 2 43.44 -73.08 -28.67
CA ALA A 2 44.37 -71.96 -28.82
C ALA A 2 44.15 -71.02 -30.04
N THR A 3 44.52 -69.73 -30.08
CA THR A 3 45.31 -68.81 -29.22
C THR A 3 45.31 -67.41 -29.89
N ALA A 4 45.75 -66.41 -29.12
CA ALA A 4 46.32 -65.11 -29.49
C ALA A 4 45.31 -63.98 -29.79
N GLY A 5 45.37 -62.81 -29.16
CA GLY A 5 46.54 -62.12 -28.60
C GLY A 5 46.85 -60.93 -29.51
N GLY A 6 46.20 -59.80 -29.27
CA GLY A 6 46.41 -58.56 -30.00
C GLY A 6 45.97 -57.38 -29.15
N GLY A 7 46.87 -56.91 -28.28
CA GLY A 7 46.67 -55.69 -27.52
C GLY A 7 46.69 -54.49 -28.45
N SER A 8 45.61 -53.73 -28.48
CA SER A 8 45.65 -52.32 -28.83
C SER A 8 45.52 -51.55 -27.52
N MET A 9 46.59 -50.89 -27.12
CA MET A 9 46.60 -49.91 -26.04
C MET A 9 45.46 -48.94 -26.29
N ALA A 10 44.42 -49.00 -25.44
CA ALA A 10 43.45 -47.92 -25.36
C ALA A 10 44.19 -46.69 -24.86
N ASP A 11 44.44 -45.76 -25.78
CA ASP A 11 45.14 -44.51 -25.52
C ASP A 11 44.49 -43.80 -24.31
N PRO A 12 45.21 -43.61 -23.18
CA PRO A 12 44.64 -43.02 -21.96
C PRO A 12 44.09 -41.60 -22.22
N GLY A 13 44.58 -40.94 -23.27
CA GLY A 13 44.14 -39.62 -23.70
C GLY A 13 42.68 -39.56 -24.14
N SER A 14 42.16 -40.58 -24.84
CA SER A 14 40.81 -40.54 -25.43
C SER A 14 39.68 -40.66 -24.39
N ARG A 15 39.85 -41.52 -23.38
CA ARG A 15 38.91 -41.63 -22.25
C ARG A 15 39.00 -40.45 -21.28
N SER A 16 40.18 -39.86 -21.14
CA SER A 16 40.36 -38.62 -20.38
C SER A 16 39.69 -37.44 -21.08
N LEU A 17 39.83 -37.31 -22.40
CA LEU A 17 39.19 -36.27 -23.20
C LEU A 17 37.67 -36.35 -23.15
N LEU A 18 37.07 -37.54 -23.29
CA LEU A 18 35.61 -37.70 -23.21
C LEU A 18 35.04 -37.40 -21.82
N ARG A 19 35.80 -37.72 -20.75
CA ARG A 19 35.44 -37.37 -19.38
C ARG A 19 35.61 -35.87 -19.12
N LEU A 20 36.66 -35.25 -19.66
CA LEU A 20 36.87 -33.80 -19.59
C LEU A 20 35.78 -33.05 -20.36
N LEU A 21 35.40 -33.51 -21.55
CA LEU A 21 34.29 -32.97 -22.34
C LEU A 21 32.94 -33.12 -21.62
N SER A 22 32.67 -34.29 -21.03
CA SER A 22 31.44 -34.48 -20.24
C SER A 22 31.43 -33.61 -18.98
N PHE A 23 32.58 -33.43 -18.33
CA PHE A 23 32.74 -32.57 -17.17
C PHE A 23 32.62 -31.08 -17.54
N CYS A 24 33.14 -30.67 -18.70
CA CYS A 24 32.98 -29.31 -19.25
C CYS A 24 31.54 -29.02 -19.71
N VAL A 25 30.82 -30.00 -20.25
CA VAL A 25 29.38 -29.86 -20.59
C VAL A 25 28.52 -29.79 -19.33
N LEU A 26 28.87 -30.56 -18.29
CA LEU A 26 28.24 -30.46 -16.97
C LEU A 26 28.55 -29.12 -16.26
N LEU A 27 29.76 -28.57 -16.41
CA LEU A 27 30.14 -27.24 -15.91
C LEU A 27 29.49 -26.11 -16.71
N ALA A 28 29.30 -26.27 -18.03
CA ALA A 28 28.57 -25.31 -18.86
C ALA A 28 27.07 -25.25 -18.49
N GLY A 29 26.49 -26.37 -18.03
CA GLY A 29 25.13 -26.42 -17.47
C GLY A 29 24.97 -25.73 -16.11
N LEU A 30 26.07 -25.39 -15.42
CA LEU A 30 26.09 -24.69 -14.13
C LEU A 30 26.35 -23.19 -14.24
N CYS A 31 26.64 -22.67 -15.44
CA CYS A 31 26.75 -21.24 -15.71
C CYS A 31 25.46 -20.72 -16.35
N GLU A 32 24.40 -20.54 -15.55
CA GLU A 32 23.26 -19.71 -15.96
C GLU A 32 23.68 -18.24 -16.03
N GLY A 33 24.26 -17.87 -17.17
CA GLY A 33 24.62 -16.50 -17.49
C GLY A 33 24.31 -16.22 -18.95
N ASN A 34 23.03 -16.31 -19.36
CA ASN A 34 22.65 -16.00 -20.72
C ASN A 34 22.78 -14.48 -20.99
N SER A 35 23.95 -14.06 -21.47
CA SER A 35 24.22 -12.66 -21.82
C SER A 35 23.36 -12.15 -22.99
N VAL A 36 22.73 -13.05 -23.76
CA VAL A 36 21.84 -12.69 -24.87
C VAL A 36 20.58 -11.98 -24.37
N GLU A 37 20.07 -12.32 -23.18
CA GLU A 37 18.94 -11.61 -22.57
C GLU A 37 19.22 -10.11 -22.44
N ARG A 38 20.44 -9.74 -22.06
CA ARG A 38 20.87 -8.33 -21.94
C ARG A 38 20.97 -7.60 -23.29
N LYS A 39 21.02 -8.34 -24.41
CA LYS A 39 20.99 -7.76 -25.76
C LYS A 39 19.57 -7.53 -26.27
N ILE A 40 18.57 -8.20 -25.68
CA ILE A 40 17.19 -8.20 -26.15
C ILE A 40 16.30 -7.35 -25.25
N TYR A 41 16.38 -7.58 -23.94
CA TYR A 41 15.44 -7.04 -22.97
C TYR A 41 16.06 -5.96 -22.11
N ILE A 42 15.33 -4.85 -21.97
CA ILE A 42 15.58 -3.82 -20.98
C ILE A 42 14.49 -3.97 -19.90
N PRO A 43 14.84 -4.39 -18.67
CA PRO A 43 13.88 -4.45 -17.57
C PRO A 43 13.52 -3.03 -17.09
N LEU A 44 12.27 -2.83 -16.72
CA LEU A 44 11.81 -1.62 -16.02
C LEU A 44 11.82 -1.93 -14.53
N ASN A 45 12.50 -1.12 -13.73
CA ASN A 45 12.77 -1.42 -12.32
C ASN A 45 11.83 -0.66 -11.38
N LYS A 46 11.45 0.57 -11.73
CA LYS A 46 10.65 1.46 -10.87
C LYS A 46 9.22 1.53 -11.39
N THR A 47 8.51 0.41 -11.20
CA THR A 47 7.13 0.25 -11.66
C THR A 47 6.20 -0.18 -10.54
N ALA A 48 5.02 0.40 -10.47
CA ALA A 48 3.94 -0.03 -9.58
C ALA A 48 2.77 -0.63 -10.39
N PRO A 49 2.40 -1.90 -10.18
CA PRO A 49 1.29 -2.53 -10.90
C PRO A 49 -0.08 -2.10 -10.36
N CYS A 50 -1.09 -2.14 -11.21
CA CYS A 50 -2.47 -2.30 -10.79
C CYS A 50 -2.71 -3.78 -10.44
N VAL A 51 -3.22 -4.03 -9.23
CA VAL A 51 -3.41 -5.37 -8.65
C VAL A 51 -4.89 -5.69 -8.53
N ARG A 52 -5.23 -6.99 -8.60
CA ARG A 52 -6.61 -7.45 -8.39
C ARG A 52 -6.97 -7.51 -6.91
N LEU A 53 -8.05 -6.82 -6.56
CA LEU A 53 -8.72 -6.95 -5.27
C LEU A 53 -10.13 -7.53 -5.47
N LEU A 54 -10.65 -8.24 -4.48
CA LEU A 54 -11.97 -8.84 -4.55
C LEU A 54 -12.81 -8.46 -3.33
N ASN A 55 -14.11 -8.35 -3.55
CA ASN A 55 -15.16 -8.21 -2.52
C ASN A 55 -16.09 -9.46 -2.63
N ALA A 56 -17.05 -9.60 -1.72
CA ALA A 56 -18.12 -10.60 -1.73
C ALA A 56 -18.79 -10.78 -3.10
N THR A 57 -19.02 -9.68 -3.84
CA THR A 57 -19.82 -9.69 -5.08
C THR A 57 -19.00 -9.59 -6.36
N HIS A 58 -17.97 -8.72 -6.39
CA HIS A 58 -17.22 -8.39 -7.59
C HIS A 58 -15.71 -8.41 -7.36
N GLN A 59 -14.95 -8.30 -8.44
CA GLN A 59 -13.51 -8.05 -8.44
C GLN A 59 -13.23 -6.67 -9.06
N ILE A 60 -12.12 -6.05 -8.67
CA ILE A 60 -11.63 -4.78 -9.19
C ILE A 60 -10.14 -4.89 -9.51
N GLY A 61 -9.60 -3.91 -10.23
CA GLY A 61 -8.18 -3.84 -10.55
C GLY A 61 -7.86 -4.49 -11.90
N CYS A 62 -6.65 -5.03 -12.03
CA CYS A 62 -6.11 -5.43 -13.33
C CYS A 62 -5.51 -6.84 -13.30
N GLN A 63 -5.39 -7.46 -14.47
CA GLN A 63 -4.71 -8.73 -14.65
C GLN A 63 -4.03 -8.79 -16.02
N SER A 64 -2.87 -9.46 -16.08
CA SER A 64 -2.30 -9.94 -17.34
C SER A 64 -2.55 -11.43 -17.58
N SER A 65 -2.36 -11.87 -18.83
CA SER A 65 -2.19 -13.30 -19.12
C SER A 65 -1.02 -13.92 -18.34
N ILE A 66 -1.05 -15.24 -18.13
CA ILE A 66 -0.06 -15.98 -17.31
C ILE A 66 1.39 -15.76 -17.76
N SER A 67 1.63 -15.71 -19.07
CA SER A 67 2.94 -15.51 -19.67
C SER A 67 3.26 -14.04 -19.98
N GLY A 68 2.52 -13.11 -19.37
CA GLY A 68 2.58 -11.69 -19.63
C GLY A 68 1.86 -11.29 -20.93
N ASP A 69 1.42 -10.04 -20.98
CA ASP A 69 0.82 -9.46 -22.17
C ASP A 69 1.84 -8.58 -22.90
N THR A 70 2.07 -8.88 -24.17
CA THR A 70 3.03 -8.19 -25.03
C THR A 70 2.28 -7.40 -26.09
N GLY A 71 2.70 -6.15 -26.31
CA GLY A 71 2.22 -5.37 -27.45
C GLY A 71 3.18 -4.27 -27.88
N VAL A 72 2.97 -3.77 -29.10
CA VAL A 72 3.76 -2.68 -29.68
C VAL A 72 3.49 -1.40 -28.90
N ILE A 73 4.56 -0.69 -28.52
CA ILE A 73 4.43 0.54 -27.73
C ILE A 73 3.84 1.64 -28.61
N HIS A 74 2.81 2.33 -28.10
CA HIS A 74 2.30 3.56 -28.70
C HIS A 74 2.20 4.65 -27.64
N VAL A 75 2.92 5.75 -27.85
CA VAL A 75 2.90 6.90 -26.93
C VAL A 75 1.73 7.81 -27.30
N VAL A 76 0.93 8.18 -26.30
CA VAL A 76 -0.23 9.05 -26.45
C VAL A 76 0.04 10.33 -25.68
N GLU A 77 0.33 11.40 -26.41
CA GLU A 77 0.56 12.74 -25.85
C GLU A 77 -0.72 13.58 -25.92
N LYS A 78 -1.64 13.24 -26.83
CA LYS A 78 -2.92 13.93 -27.01
C LYS A 78 -4.07 12.94 -27.23
N LYS A 79 -5.30 13.40 -27.03
CA LYS A 79 -6.50 12.54 -27.19
C LYS A 79 -6.68 12.02 -28.61
N GLU A 80 -6.15 12.71 -29.61
CA GLU A 80 -6.18 12.31 -31.02
C GLU A 80 -5.32 11.07 -31.29
N ASP A 81 -4.20 10.92 -30.57
CA ASP A 81 -3.29 9.77 -30.72
C ASP A 81 -3.97 8.45 -30.30
N LEU A 82 -5.01 8.54 -29.48
CA LEU A 82 -5.81 7.39 -29.05
C LEU A 82 -6.53 6.73 -30.24
N GLN A 83 -6.94 7.50 -31.25
CA GLN A 83 -7.64 6.96 -32.42
C GLN A 83 -6.77 5.95 -33.17
N TRP A 84 -5.47 6.22 -33.28
CA TRP A 84 -4.53 5.31 -33.92
C TRP A 84 -4.54 3.91 -33.27
N VAL A 85 -4.48 3.86 -31.94
CA VAL A 85 -4.49 2.59 -31.21
C VAL A 85 -5.84 1.88 -31.34
N LEU A 86 -6.93 2.64 -31.25
CA LEU A 86 -8.29 2.10 -31.24
C LEU A 86 -8.75 1.59 -32.60
N THR A 87 -8.36 2.23 -33.72
CA THR A 87 -8.87 1.90 -35.06
C THR A 87 -7.79 1.75 -36.12
N ASP A 88 -6.88 2.72 -36.26
CA ASP A 88 -6.13 2.91 -37.52
C ASP A 88 -4.83 2.09 -37.58
N GLY A 89 -4.27 1.76 -36.41
CA GLY A 89 -2.96 1.12 -36.29
C GLY A 89 -2.90 -0.28 -36.93
N PRO A 90 -1.86 -0.60 -37.71
CA PRO A 90 -1.78 -1.85 -38.47
C PRO A 90 -1.34 -3.07 -37.64
N ASN A 91 -0.78 -2.87 -36.44
CA ASN A 91 -0.05 -3.88 -35.66
C ASN A 91 -0.66 -4.13 -34.26
N PRO A 92 -1.94 -4.53 -34.13
CA PRO A 92 -2.45 -5.00 -32.84
C PRO A 92 -1.76 -6.31 -32.42
N PRO A 93 -1.54 -6.57 -31.12
CA PRO A 93 -1.96 -5.75 -29.98
C PRO A 93 -0.98 -4.61 -29.62
N TYR A 94 -1.53 -3.52 -29.06
CA TYR A 94 -0.77 -2.35 -28.62
C TYR A 94 -0.64 -2.28 -27.09
N VAL A 95 0.46 -1.70 -26.61
CA VAL A 95 0.62 -1.24 -25.23
C VAL A 95 0.75 0.27 -25.23
N VAL A 96 -0.15 0.95 -24.54
CA VAL A 96 -0.23 2.42 -24.56
C VAL A 96 0.62 3.01 -23.45
N LEU A 97 1.43 4.02 -23.77
CA LEU A 97 2.06 4.88 -22.76
C LEU A 97 1.25 6.18 -22.65
N LEU A 98 0.53 6.36 -21.53
CA LEU A 98 -0.21 7.57 -21.20
C LEU A 98 0.61 8.47 -20.29
N GLU A 99 0.52 9.78 -20.52
CA GLU A 99 0.87 10.74 -19.48
C GLU A 99 -0.21 10.77 -18.38
N GLY A 100 0.20 10.97 -17.13
CA GLY A 100 -0.69 10.94 -15.97
C GLY A 100 -1.85 11.94 -16.03
N THR A 101 -1.73 13.02 -16.82
CA THR A 101 -2.81 14.00 -17.08
C THR A 101 -3.92 13.45 -17.99
N LEU A 102 -3.60 12.45 -18.81
CA LEU A 102 -4.55 11.79 -19.72
C LEU A 102 -5.18 10.53 -19.12
N PHE A 103 -4.68 10.07 -17.97
CA PHE A 103 -5.24 8.95 -17.21
C PHE A 103 -6.55 9.37 -16.54
N THR A 104 -7.62 9.37 -17.34
CA THR A 104 -8.96 9.84 -16.97
C THR A 104 -10.00 8.76 -17.26
N ARG A 105 -11.13 8.77 -16.54
CA ARG A 105 -12.23 7.83 -16.74
C ARG A 105 -12.68 7.74 -18.21
N ASP A 106 -12.87 8.87 -18.89
CA ASP A 106 -13.29 8.90 -20.31
C ASP A 106 -12.32 8.15 -21.24
N VAL A 107 -11.01 8.28 -21.01
CA VAL A 107 -9.99 7.61 -21.81
C VAL A 107 -9.97 6.11 -21.50
N MET A 108 -10.08 5.76 -20.22
CA MET A 108 -10.07 4.37 -19.78
C MET A 108 -11.32 3.59 -20.23
N GLU A 109 -12.50 4.21 -20.24
CA GLU A 109 -13.73 3.60 -20.78
C GLU A 109 -13.62 3.34 -22.29
N LYS A 110 -13.02 4.27 -23.06
CA LYS A 110 -12.75 4.08 -24.50
C LYS A 110 -11.77 2.92 -24.75
N LEU A 111 -10.71 2.82 -23.95
CA LEU A 111 -9.74 1.73 -24.02
C LEU A 111 -10.39 0.39 -23.66
N LYS A 112 -11.20 0.35 -22.60
CA LYS A 112 -11.96 -0.83 -22.16
C LYS A 112 -12.92 -1.33 -23.24
N GLY A 113 -13.60 -0.42 -23.95
CA GLY A 113 -14.52 -0.76 -25.06
C GLY A 113 -13.85 -1.42 -26.28
N ARG A 114 -12.52 -1.32 -26.43
CA ARG A 114 -11.74 -1.92 -27.53
C ARG A 114 -10.60 -2.81 -27.00
N SER A 115 -10.83 -3.48 -25.88
CA SER A 115 -9.83 -4.32 -25.19
C SER A 115 -9.13 -5.35 -26.08
N GLY A 116 -9.79 -5.89 -27.11
CA GLY A 116 -9.17 -6.83 -28.06
C GLY A 116 -7.99 -6.29 -28.88
N ARG A 117 -7.78 -4.96 -28.91
CA ARG A 117 -6.62 -4.32 -29.57
C ARG A 117 -5.52 -3.90 -28.60
N ILE A 118 -5.79 -3.90 -27.29
CA ILE A 118 -4.89 -3.35 -26.27
C ILE A 118 -4.45 -4.49 -25.34
N ALA A 119 -3.14 -4.71 -25.28
CA ALA A 119 -2.51 -5.70 -24.40
C ALA A 119 -2.15 -5.14 -23.03
N GLY A 120 -2.19 -3.81 -22.83
CA GLY A 120 -1.86 -3.21 -21.55
C GLY A 120 -1.57 -1.72 -21.66
N LEU A 121 -1.27 -1.13 -20.51
CA LEU A 121 -1.04 0.30 -20.40
C LEU A 121 0.07 0.60 -19.40
N ALA A 122 0.90 1.59 -19.71
CA ALA A 122 1.80 2.23 -18.76
C ALA A 122 1.42 3.70 -18.59
N VAL A 123 1.38 4.19 -17.37
CA VAL A 123 1.13 5.60 -17.05
C VAL A 123 2.43 6.20 -16.53
N SER A 124 2.92 7.27 -17.14
CA SER A 124 4.00 8.07 -16.56
C SER A 124 3.43 9.08 -15.57
N LEU A 125 4.03 9.19 -14.38
CA LEU A 125 3.60 10.17 -13.38
C LEU A 125 3.69 11.60 -13.93
N ALA A 126 2.63 12.40 -13.78
CA ALA A 126 2.62 13.78 -14.25
C ALA A 126 3.38 14.69 -13.28
N LYS A 127 4.33 15.47 -13.80
CA LYS A 127 5.01 16.56 -13.07
C LYS A 127 4.95 17.80 -13.96
N PRO A 128 4.19 18.86 -13.61
CA PRO A 128 3.43 19.05 -12.36
C PRO A 128 2.15 18.18 -12.26
N SER A 129 1.65 18.04 -11.03
CA SER A 129 0.40 17.33 -10.71
C SER A 129 -0.83 17.94 -11.43
N PRO A 130 -1.87 17.15 -11.77
CA PRO A 130 -3.03 17.65 -12.51
C PRO A 130 -3.83 18.72 -11.75
N ALA A 131 -3.83 19.96 -12.23
CA ALA A 131 -4.47 21.10 -11.55
C ALA A 131 -5.99 20.95 -11.33
N SER A 132 -6.68 20.13 -12.12
CA SER A 132 -8.10 19.83 -11.95
C SER A 132 -8.40 18.86 -10.79
N GLY A 133 -7.36 18.27 -10.19
CA GLY A 133 -7.48 17.13 -9.29
C GLY A 133 -7.61 15.80 -10.03
N LEU A 134 -7.20 14.72 -9.34
CA LEU A 134 -7.39 13.34 -9.80
C LEU A 134 -7.57 12.44 -8.58
N SER A 135 -8.81 12.00 -8.35
CA SER A 135 -9.13 10.98 -7.34
C SER A 135 -9.68 9.73 -8.04
N PRO A 136 -8.95 8.60 -8.03
CA PRO A 136 -9.43 7.35 -8.62
C PRO A 136 -10.50 6.67 -7.75
N SER A 137 -10.80 7.22 -6.57
CA SER A 137 -11.81 6.69 -5.65
C SER A 137 -13.23 7.05 -6.09
N VAL A 138 -14.22 6.33 -5.57
CA VAL A 138 -15.63 6.64 -5.79
C VAL A 138 -16.03 7.97 -5.15
N GLN A 139 -17.12 8.56 -5.66
CA GLN A 139 -17.65 9.83 -5.16
C GLN A 139 -18.17 9.76 -3.71
N CYS A 140 -18.66 8.60 -3.31
CA CYS A 140 -19.13 8.30 -1.95
C CYS A 140 -18.32 7.10 -1.40
N PRO A 141 -17.19 7.36 -0.71
CA PRO A 141 -16.37 6.30 -0.13
C PRO A 141 -17.13 5.52 0.96
N ASN A 142 -16.88 4.20 1.03
CA ASN A 142 -17.46 3.27 2.01
C ASN A 142 -19.01 3.26 2.07
N ASP A 143 -19.67 3.59 0.96
CA ASP A 143 -21.13 3.48 0.86
C ASP A 143 -21.60 2.03 1.12
N GLY A 144 -22.69 1.89 1.86
CA GLY A 144 -23.22 0.60 2.30
C GLY A 144 -22.60 0.02 3.57
N PHE A 145 -21.45 0.53 4.03
CA PHE A 145 -20.80 0.08 5.27
C PHE A 145 -20.84 1.11 6.40
N GLY A 146 -21.21 2.36 6.10
CA GLY A 146 -21.52 3.39 7.09
C GLY A 146 -22.83 3.15 7.85
N VAL A 147 -23.23 4.13 8.67
CA VAL A 147 -24.46 4.06 9.48
C VAL A 147 -25.73 4.36 8.66
N TYR A 148 -25.60 5.22 7.64
CA TYR A 148 -26.73 5.64 6.82
C TYR A 148 -27.14 4.56 5.84
N SER A 149 -28.41 4.19 5.88
CA SER A 149 -29.03 3.13 5.10
C SER A 149 -30.49 3.46 4.83
N ASN A 150 -31.18 2.61 4.06
CA ASN A 150 -32.61 2.79 3.83
C ASN A 150 -33.45 2.73 5.12
N SER A 151 -32.96 2.05 6.17
CA SER A 151 -33.62 1.98 7.48
C SER A 151 -33.18 3.08 8.45
N TYR A 152 -31.91 3.52 8.40
CA TYR A 152 -31.37 4.56 9.28
C TYR A 152 -30.93 5.78 8.48
N GLY A 153 -31.63 6.90 8.63
CA GLY A 153 -31.29 8.14 7.92
C GLY A 153 -31.44 8.02 6.40
N SER A 154 -32.60 7.53 5.93
CA SER A 154 -32.88 7.31 4.50
C SER A 154 -32.62 8.52 3.60
N GLN A 155 -32.72 9.75 4.11
CA GLN A 155 -32.39 10.98 3.39
C GLN A 155 -30.89 11.14 3.09
N PHE A 156 -30.03 10.46 3.86
CA PHE A 156 -28.58 10.48 3.77
C PHE A 156 -27.99 9.19 3.18
N ALA A 157 -28.81 8.16 2.98
CA ALA A 157 -28.38 6.90 2.38
C ALA A 157 -27.75 7.12 1.00
N HIS A 158 -26.68 6.38 0.71
CA HIS A 158 -25.98 6.40 -0.57
C HIS A 158 -25.50 7.79 -1.02
N CYS A 159 -25.15 8.67 -0.07
CA CYS A 159 -24.68 10.02 -0.36
C CYS A 159 -25.59 10.83 -1.31
N ARG A 160 -26.90 10.52 -1.38
CA ARG A 160 -27.81 11.11 -2.38
C ARG A 160 -27.89 12.63 -2.30
N ALA A 161 -27.87 13.15 -1.08
CA ALA A 161 -27.93 14.59 -0.82
C ALA A 161 -26.54 15.25 -0.92
N PHE A 162 -25.46 14.49 -0.69
CA PHE A 162 -24.15 15.05 -0.45
C PHE A 162 -23.00 14.13 -0.87
N GLN A 163 -22.17 14.60 -1.80
CA GLN A 163 -20.99 13.86 -2.27
C GLN A 163 -19.71 14.42 -1.61
N TRP A 164 -19.04 13.57 -0.84
CA TRP A 164 -17.81 13.92 -0.14
C TRP A 164 -16.63 14.10 -1.11
N ASN A 165 -16.43 13.13 -2.01
CA ASN A 165 -15.35 13.15 -2.99
C ASN A 165 -15.86 13.57 -4.38
N LYS A 166 -16.10 14.88 -4.59
CA LYS A 166 -16.67 15.39 -5.85
C LYS A 166 -15.82 15.12 -7.10
N VAL A 167 -14.49 15.09 -6.94
CA VAL A 167 -13.55 14.80 -8.04
C VAL A 167 -13.32 13.31 -8.25
N GLY A 168 -13.97 12.45 -7.44
CA GLY A 168 -13.89 11.00 -7.53
C GLY A 168 -14.46 10.49 -8.85
N ASP A 169 -13.65 9.74 -9.59
CA ASP A 169 -14.07 9.12 -10.84
C ASP A 169 -14.37 7.62 -10.70
N GLY A 170 -14.11 7.00 -9.55
CA GLY A 170 -14.38 5.59 -9.28
C GLY A 170 -13.50 4.60 -10.08
N LEU A 171 -12.46 5.05 -10.77
CA LEU A 171 -11.63 4.23 -11.64
C LEU A 171 -10.91 3.09 -10.91
N ALA A 172 -10.53 3.29 -9.64
CA ALA A 172 -9.90 2.26 -8.81
C ALA A 172 -10.81 1.06 -8.49
N TYR A 173 -12.12 1.20 -8.68
CA TYR A 173 -13.13 0.17 -8.41
C TYR A 173 -13.64 -0.50 -9.69
N GLU A 174 -13.01 -0.23 -10.83
CA GLU A 174 -13.30 -0.90 -12.10
C GLU A 174 -12.41 -2.14 -12.29
N ASP A 175 -12.94 -3.15 -12.98
CA ASP A 175 -12.18 -4.31 -13.44
C ASP A 175 -11.65 -4.10 -14.86
N PHE A 176 -10.36 -4.32 -15.06
CA PHE A 176 -9.64 -4.20 -16.32
C PHE A 176 -9.08 -5.55 -16.77
N SER A 177 -9.39 -5.93 -18.02
CA SER A 177 -8.92 -7.17 -18.64
C SER A 177 -7.50 -7.10 -19.19
N PHE A 178 -6.76 -6.03 -18.89
CA PHE A 178 -5.40 -5.80 -19.32
C PHE A 178 -4.60 -5.15 -18.17
N PRO A 179 -3.28 -5.40 -18.08
CA PRO A 179 -2.44 -4.84 -17.04
C PRO A 179 -2.22 -3.34 -17.22
N ILE A 180 -2.14 -2.63 -16.09
CA ILE A 180 -1.83 -1.21 -16.03
C ILE A 180 -0.67 -1.03 -15.05
N PHE A 181 0.39 -0.35 -15.47
CA PHE A 181 1.56 -0.07 -14.64
C PHE A 181 1.79 1.44 -14.53
N LEU A 182 2.17 1.91 -13.35
CA LEU A 182 2.73 3.23 -13.16
C LEU A 182 4.24 3.16 -13.36
N LEU A 183 4.78 4.10 -14.13
CA LEU A 183 6.21 4.35 -14.22
C LEU A 183 6.55 5.49 -13.26
N GLU A 184 7.33 5.18 -12.21
CA GLU A 184 7.70 6.14 -11.18
C GLU A 184 8.92 6.98 -11.58
N ASP A 185 9.84 6.40 -12.35
CA ASP A 185 11.05 7.07 -12.81
C ASP A 185 10.85 7.71 -14.20
N GLU A 186 11.19 8.99 -14.28
CA GLU A 186 11.15 9.76 -15.51
C GLU A 186 12.22 9.27 -16.50
N ASN A 187 13.36 8.78 -16.02
CA ASN A 187 14.41 8.23 -16.88
C ASN A 187 13.93 6.99 -17.63
N GLU A 188 13.26 6.06 -16.93
CA GLU A 188 12.66 4.87 -17.55
C GLU A 188 11.59 5.26 -18.58
N THR A 189 10.77 6.26 -18.27
CA THR A 189 9.78 6.82 -19.21
C THR A 189 10.45 7.38 -20.47
N ASN A 190 11.56 8.12 -20.31
CA ASN A 190 12.31 8.70 -21.42
C ASN A 190 12.96 7.62 -22.31
N VAL A 191 13.47 6.53 -21.71
CA VAL A 191 13.99 5.38 -22.46
C VAL A 191 12.89 4.74 -23.32
N ILE A 192 11.67 4.59 -22.79
CA ILE A 192 10.53 4.07 -23.54
C ILE A 192 10.14 5.03 -24.68
N LYS A 193 10.03 6.33 -24.39
CA LYS A 193 9.74 7.36 -25.40
C LYS A 193 10.79 7.38 -26.51
N GLN A 194 12.07 7.18 -26.17
CA GLN A 194 13.16 7.10 -27.14
C GLN A 194 13.02 5.85 -28.03
N CYS A 195 12.78 4.67 -27.44
CA CYS A 195 12.57 3.44 -28.19
C CYS A 195 11.38 3.53 -29.16
N TYR A 196 10.30 4.20 -28.74
CA TYR A 196 9.14 4.49 -29.59
C TYR A 196 9.51 5.38 -30.79
N ARG A 197 10.26 6.47 -30.56
CA ARG A 197 10.69 7.39 -31.63
C ARG A 197 11.60 6.71 -32.64
N ASP A 198 12.50 5.85 -32.17
CA ASP A 198 13.50 5.20 -33.02
C ASP A 198 12.89 4.11 -33.92
N HIS A 199 11.81 3.44 -33.49
CA HIS A 199 11.29 2.23 -34.15
C HIS A 199 9.83 2.29 -34.60
N ASN A 200 8.96 3.01 -33.89
CA ASN A 200 7.51 2.88 -34.06
C ASN A 200 6.86 4.04 -34.83
N LEU A 201 7.64 5.06 -35.22
CA LEU A 201 7.15 6.17 -36.04
C LEU A 201 7.11 5.79 -37.53
N GLY A 202 5.94 5.99 -38.15
CA GLY A 202 5.78 5.85 -39.59
C GLY A 202 6.37 7.03 -40.35
N GLN A 203 7.15 6.77 -41.42
CA GLN A 203 7.63 7.84 -42.29
C GLN A 203 6.51 8.31 -43.22
N ASN A 204 6.22 9.62 -43.21
CA ASN A 204 5.26 10.28 -44.11
C ASN A 204 3.85 9.63 -44.13
N GLY A 205 3.34 9.18 -42.98
CA GLY A 205 2.01 8.55 -42.87
C GLY A 205 1.94 7.10 -43.34
N SER A 206 3.08 6.48 -43.64
CA SER A 206 3.17 5.04 -43.93
C SER A 206 3.17 4.20 -42.66
N ALA A 207 2.89 2.90 -42.77
CA ALA A 207 2.99 1.97 -41.65
C ALA A 207 4.44 1.92 -41.10
N PRO A 208 4.63 1.77 -39.77
CA PRO A 208 5.95 1.61 -39.17
C PRO A 208 6.68 0.39 -39.72
N ALA A 209 7.97 0.53 -40.03
CA ALA A 209 8.81 -0.56 -40.52
C ALA A 209 9.33 -1.42 -39.36
N PHE A 210 9.37 -2.73 -39.55
CA PHE A 210 10.00 -3.63 -38.58
C PHE A 210 11.53 -3.48 -38.61
N PRO A 211 12.23 -3.65 -37.46
CA PRO A 211 11.73 -4.10 -36.16
C PRO A 211 11.06 -3.00 -35.32
N LEU A 212 10.01 -3.39 -34.58
CA LEU A 212 9.24 -2.47 -33.73
C LEU A 212 9.63 -2.61 -32.26
N CYS A 213 9.50 -1.53 -31.50
CA CYS A 213 9.64 -1.55 -30.05
C CYS A 213 8.34 -2.00 -29.38
N ALA A 214 8.43 -3.04 -28.54
CA ALA A 214 7.32 -3.63 -27.81
C ALA A 214 7.59 -3.63 -26.30
N MET A 215 6.50 -3.66 -25.53
CA MET A 215 6.54 -3.81 -24.08
C MET A 215 5.77 -5.06 -23.68
N GLN A 216 6.32 -5.80 -22.72
CA GLN A 216 5.66 -6.94 -22.10
C GLN A 216 5.47 -6.69 -20.60
N LEU A 217 4.23 -6.87 -20.16
CA LEU A 217 3.78 -6.59 -18.80
C LEU A 217 3.33 -7.91 -18.14
N PHE A 218 3.98 -8.28 -17.04
CA PHE A 218 3.65 -9.47 -16.25
C PHE A 218 2.96 -9.03 -14.96
N SER A 219 1.66 -9.26 -14.87
CA SER A 219 0.83 -8.99 -13.68
C SER A 219 -0.29 -10.05 -13.59
N HIS A 220 0.08 -11.32 -13.65
CA HIS A 220 -0.89 -12.40 -13.59
C HIS A 220 -1.38 -12.62 -12.16
N MET A 221 -2.68 -12.45 -11.98
CA MET A 221 -3.38 -12.59 -10.70
C MET A 221 -4.01 -13.98 -10.59
N HIS A 222 -3.79 -14.67 -9.47
CA HIS A 222 -4.33 -16.02 -9.26
C HIS A 222 -5.84 -16.02 -8.99
N ALA A 223 -6.36 -14.98 -8.33
CA ALA A 223 -7.75 -14.89 -7.91
C ALA A 223 -8.68 -14.40 -9.02
N VAL A 224 -9.94 -14.85 -8.96
CA VAL A 224 -11.00 -14.55 -9.94
C VAL A 224 -12.37 -14.48 -9.27
N ILE A 225 -13.29 -13.75 -9.92
CA ILE A 225 -14.73 -13.60 -9.62
C ILE A 225 -15.02 -12.78 -8.35
N SER A 226 -14.76 -13.34 -7.17
CA SER A 226 -15.12 -12.72 -5.89
C SER A 226 -14.37 -13.36 -4.72
N THR A 227 -14.40 -12.69 -3.57
CA THR A 227 -13.84 -13.19 -2.31
C THR A 227 -14.41 -14.55 -1.93
N VAL A 228 -15.72 -14.77 -2.12
CA VAL A 228 -16.38 -16.06 -1.84
C VAL A 228 -15.75 -17.19 -2.64
N THR A 229 -15.57 -16.96 -3.95
CA THR A 229 -14.98 -17.97 -4.85
C THR A 229 -13.51 -18.19 -4.51
N CYS A 230 -12.78 -17.11 -4.28
CA CYS A 230 -11.36 -17.17 -4.02
C CYS A 230 -11.05 -17.87 -2.69
N MET A 231 -11.63 -17.42 -1.58
CA MET A 231 -11.42 -18.02 -0.26
C MET A 231 -11.86 -19.48 -0.21
N ARG A 232 -12.96 -19.84 -0.88
CA ARG A 232 -13.38 -21.24 -1.00
C ARG A 232 -12.34 -22.10 -1.72
N ARG A 233 -11.76 -21.61 -2.83
CA ARG A 233 -10.72 -22.34 -3.57
C ARG A 233 -9.44 -22.49 -2.75
N SER A 234 -8.99 -21.40 -2.11
CA SER A 234 -7.85 -21.43 -1.18
C SER A 234 -8.07 -22.44 -0.05
N PHE A 235 -9.27 -22.48 0.55
CA PHE A 235 -9.61 -23.40 1.62
C PHE A 235 -9.64 -24.87 1.16
N ILE A 236 -10.17 -25.15 -0.04
CA ILE A 236 -10.17 -26.50 -0.61
C ILE A 236 -8.73 -26.95 -0.89
N GLN A 237 -7.89 -26.09 -1.49
CA GLN A 237 -6.50 -26.43 -1.76
C GLN A 237 -5.70 -26.63 -0.47
N SER A 238 -5.89 -25.79 0.55
CA SER A 238 -5.22 -25.94 1.85
C SER A 238 -5.63 -27.19 2.62
N SER A 239 -6.86 -27.67 2.42
CA SER A 239 -7.38 -28.84 3.15
C SER A 239 -7.08 -30.17 2.46
N PHE A 240 -7.02 -30.19 1.13
CA PHE A 240 -6.99 -31.44 0.35
C PHE A 240 -5.79 -31.59 -0.60
N SER A 241 -5.06 -30.52 -0.92
CA SER A 241 -3.89 -30.59 -1.81
C SER A 241 -2.62 -30.90 -1.01
N ILE A 242 -1.72 -31.71 -1.59
CA ILE A 242 -0.39 -31.96 -1.04
C ILE A 242 0.46 -30.68 -1.09
N ASN A 243 0.33 -29.90 -2.17
CA ASN A 243 0.98 -28.60 -2.33
C ASN A 243 -0.13 -27.54 -2.43
N PRO A 244 -0.51 -26.92 -1.31
CA PRO A 244 -1.62 -25.99 -1.30
C PRO A 244 -1.20 -24.67 -1.94
N GLU A 245 -1.86 -24.33 -3.04
CA GLU A 245 -1.77 -23.00 -3.63
C GLU A 245 -2.82 -22.10 -2.96
N ILE A 246 -2.37 -21.03 -2.30
CA ILE A 246 -3.28 -20.01 -1.78
C ILE A 246 -3.49 -18.98 -2.89
N VAL A 247 -4.76 -18.67 -3.17
CA VAL A 247 -5.15 -17.90 -4.36
C VAL A 247 -5.33 -16.40 -4.03
N CYS A 248 -5.77 -16.09 -2.82
CA CYS A 248 -5.89 -14.72 -2.27
C CYS A 248 -5.75 -14.75 -0.76
N ASP A 249 -5.53 -13.58 -0.19
CA ASP A 249 -5.46 -13.36 1.24
C ASP A 249 -6.44 -12.26 1.69
N PRO A 250 -6.99 -12.37 2.91
CA PRO A 250 -7.72 -11.26 3.55
C PRO A 250 -6.82 -10.04 3.73
N LEU A 251 -7.33 -8.87 3.33
CA LEU A 251 -6.70 -7.61 3.73
C LEU A 251 -6.84 -7.46 5.25
N SER A 252 -5.71 -7.38 5.94
CA SER A 252 -5.70 -7.28 7.39
C SER A 252 -4.37 -6.79 7.92
N ASP A 253 -4.43 -6.07 9.03
CA ASP A 253 -3.25 -5.61 9.74
C ASP A 253 -3.52 -5.51 11.26
N TYR A 254 -3.00 -4.50 11.93
CA TYR A 254 -3.29 -4.18 13.33
C TYR A 254 -3.64 -2.70 13.46
N ASN A 255 -4.66 -2.43 14.28
CA ASN A 255 -4.90 -1.10 14.82
C ASN A 255 -3.83 -0.82 15.89
N VAL A 256 -3.33 0.41 15.94
CA VAL A 256 -2.49 0.87 17.06
C VAL A 256 -3.39 1.55 18.08
N TRP A 257 -3.21 1.27 19.36
CA TRP A 257 -4.00 1.91 20.40
C TRP A 257 -3.18 2.17 21.66
N SER A 258 -3.58 3.17 22.45
CA SER A 258 -2.93 3.56 23.69
C SER A 258 -3.94 4.16 24.64
N LEU A 259 -3.66 4.06 25.93
CA LEU A 259 -4.44 4.72 26.99
C LEU A 259 -3.57 5.69 27.75
N LEU A 260 -4.16 6.84 28.10
CA LEU A 260 -3.52 7.87 28.89
C LEU A 260 -3.20 7.37 30.32
N LYS A 261 -4.17 6.72 30.98
CA LYS A 261 -3.97 5.96 32.22
C LYS A 261 -3.92 4.47 31.89
N PRO A 262 -2.94 3.71 32.42
CA PRO A 262 -2.85 2.27 32.17
C PRO A 262 -4.06 1.54 32.73
N ILE A 263 -4.45 0.44 32.10
CA ILE A 263 -5.53 -0.45 32.56
C ILE A 263 -5.05 -1.89 32.50
N ASN A 264 -5.72 -2.78 33.23
CA ASN A 264 -5.49 -4.21 33.09
C ASN A 264 -6.07 -4.70 31.76
N VAL A 265 -5.21 -5.21 30.87
CA VAL A 265 -5.61 -5.67 29.53
C VAL A 265 -6.06 -7.14 29.53
N SER A 266 -5.79 -7.88 30.62
CA SER A 266 -6.19 -9.28 30.78
C SER A 266 -7.70 -9.45 31.00
N GLY A 267 -8.41 -8.38 31.38
CA GLY A 267 -9.85 -8.39 31.64
C GLY A 267 -10.57 -7.20 30.99
N THR A 268 -11.87 -7.13 31.20
CA THR A 268 -12.72 -6.00 30.78
C THR A 268 -12.74 -4.92 31.85
N LEU A 269 -12.82 -3.66 31.44
CA LEU A 269 -13.06 -2.53 32.33
C LEU A 269 -14.42 -2.66 33.03
N GLU A 270 -14.47 -2.11 34.25
CA GLU A 270 -15.70 -2.02 35.02
C GLU A 270 -16.74 -1.15 34.27
N PRO A 271 -18.04 -1.48 34.31
CA PRO A 271 -19.07 -0.73 33.57
C PRO A 271 -19.20 0.75 33.96
N ASP A 272 -18.84 1.09 35.20
CA ASP A 272 -18.88 2.46 35.72
C ASP A 272 -17.71 3.32 35.22
N ASP A 273 -16.61 2.70 34.78
CA ASP A 273 -15.46 3.41 34.24
C ASP A 273 -15.77 3.96 32.85
N ARG A 274 -15.47 5.26 32.67
CA ARG A 274 -15.74 6.00 31.44
C ARG A 274 -14.46 6.39 30.72
N VAL A 275 -14.48 6.25 29.39
CA VAL A 275 -13.36 6.49 28.48
C VAL A 275 -13.80 7.44 27.36
N VAL A 276 -12.96 8.42 27.08
CA VAL A 276 -13.06 9.29 25.90
C VAL A 276 -12.18 8.70 24.80
N VAL A 277 -12.73 8.47 23.62
CA VAL A 277 -12.00 7.89 22.49
C VAL A 277 -11.58 8.99 21.53
N ALA A 278 -10.28 9.07 21.24
CA ALA A 278 -9.70 9.85 20.16
C ALA A 278 -9.30 8.89 19.04
N ALA A 279 -9.92 9.03 17.87
CA ALA A 279 -9.75 8.12 16.75
C ALA A 279 -9.26 8.83 15.49
N THR A 280 -8.48 8.11 14.69
CA THR A 280 -8.08 8.55 13.35
C THR A 280 -7.85 7.32 12.49
N ARG A 281 -8.01 7.52 11.19
CA ARG A 281 -7.58 6.57 10.18
C ARG A 281 -6.05 6.55 10.04
N LEU A 282 -5.49 5.38 9.73
CA LEU A 282 -4.06 5.13 9.58
C LEU A 282 -3.64 4.80 8.13
N ASP A 283 -4.56 4.29 7.30
CA ASP A 283 -4.31 3.85 5.92
C ASP A 283 -4.72 4.84 4.84
N SER A 284 -4.12 4.72 3.67
CA SER A 284 -4.58 5.25 2.39
C SER A 284 -4.46 4.20 1.28
N ARG A 285 -4.90 4.54 0.06
CA ARG A 285 -4.66 3.73 -1.14
C ARG A 285 -4.48 4.63 -2.35
N SER A 286 -4.09 4.04 -3.47
CA SER A 286 -4.27 4.63 -4.78
C SER A 286 -4.86 3.63 -5.77
N PHE A 287 -4.76 3.95 -7.07
CA PHE A 287 -5.00 3.01 -8.16
C PHE A 287 -3.93 1.92 -8.24
N PHE A 288 -2.68 2.26 -7.89
CA PHE A 288 -1.52 1.39 -8.02
C PHE A 288 -1.13 0.77 -6.68
N TRP A 289 -0.71 -0.48 -6.73
CA TRP A 289 -0.31 -1.24 -5.55
C TRP A 289 0.98 -0.68 -4.96
N ASN A 290 1.02 -0.58 -3.62
CA ASN A 290 2.14 -0.08 -2.84
C ASN A 290 2.61 1.35 -3.22
N VAL A 291 1.73 2.15 -3.84
CA VAL A 291 1.88 3.61 -3.97
C VAL A 291 0.65 4.22 -3.32
N ALA A 292 0.76 4.60 -2.06
CA ALA A 292 -0.32 5.11 -1.23
C ALA A 292 0.22 6.19 -0.27
N PRO A 293 0.60 7.37 -0.80
CA PRO A 293 1.27 8.41 -0.02
C PRO A 293 0.35 9.07 1.03
N GLY A 294 -0.95 9.21 0.75
CA GLY A 294 -1.98 9.52 1.75
C GLY A 294 -1.74 10.74 2.65
N ALA A 295 -1.05 11.78 2.15
CA ALA A 295 -0.54 12.86 2.97
C ALA A 295 -1.65 13.62 3.70
N GLU A 296 -2.67 14.04 2.96
CA GLU A 296 -3.83 14.72 3.50
C GLU A 296 -4.82 13.69 4.09
N SER A 297 -5.08 12.62 3.35
CA SER A 297 -6.15 11.68 3.68
C SER A 297 -5.91 10.79 4.92
N ALA A 298 -4.66 10.60 5.33
CA ALA A 298 -4.30 9.82 6.52
C ALA A 298 -3.24 10.54 7.37
N VAL A 299 -2.09 10.88 6.78
CA VAL A 299 -0.88 11.31 7.54
C VAL A 299 -1.12 12.55 8.38
N ALA A 300 -1.68 13.60 7.81
CA ALA A 300 -1.98 14.82 8.55
C ALA A 300 -2.87 14.54 9.77
N SER A 301 -3.89 13.69 9.60
CA SER A 301 -4.85 13.35 10.65
C SER A 301 -4.18 12.56 11.78
N PHE A 302 -3.47 11.47 11.46
CA PHE A 302 -2.84 10.69 12.54
C PHE A 302 -1.63 11.38 13.17
N VAL A 303 -0.90 12.22 12.43
CA VAL A 303 0.20 13.01 13.01
C VAL A 303 -0.34 14.04 14.01
N THR A 304 -1.47 14.70 13.71
CA THR A 304 -2.10 15.60 14.70
C THR A 304 -2.55 14.86 15.94
N GLN A 305 -3.11 13.65 15.81
CA GLN A 305 -3.49 12.83 16.96
C GLN A 305 -2.27 12.36 17.78
N LEU A 306 -1.16 11.98 17.14
CA LEU A 306 0.09 11.62 17.83
C LEU A 306 0.63 12.80 18.63
N ALA A 307 0.63 14.01 18.05
CA ALA A 307 1.07 15.22 18.71
C ALA A 307 0.13 15.62 19.88
N ALA A 308 -1.17 15.40 19.74
CA ALA A 308 -2.13 15.62 20.82
C ALA A 308 -1.91 14.64 21.99
N ALA A 309 -1.58 13.38 21.70
CA ALA A 309 -1.23 12.39 22.72
C ALA A 309 0.03 12.79 23.49
N GLU A 310 1.07 13.29 22.79
CA GLU A 310 2.28 13.81 23.42
C GLU A 310 1.98 15.00 24.35
N ALA A 311 1.20 15.97 23.86
CA ALA A 311 0.84 17.16 24.62
C ALA A 311 0.03 16.79 25.88
N LEU A 312 -0.92 15.87 25.75
CA LEU A 312 -1.77 15.44 26.86
C LEU A 312 -1.00 14.62 27.90
N GLN A 313 -0.05 13.77 27.48
CA GLN A 313 0.76 12.97 28.40
C GLN A 313 1.64 13.84 29.32
N LYS A 314 2.04 15.03 28.87
CA LYS A 314 2.86 15.98 29.64
C LYS A 314 2.07 16.70 30.73
N ALA A 315 0.74 16.58 30.78
CA ALA A 315 -0.06 17.20 31.83
C ALA A 315 0.26 16.58 33.22
N PRO A 316 0.37 17.38 34.29
CA PRO A 316 0.85 16.91 35.59
C PRO A 316 -0.18 16.07 36.38
N ASP A 317 -1.46 16.24 36.11
CA ASP A 317 -2.58 15.67 36.87
C ASP A 317 -3.26 14.48 36.18
N VAL A 318 -2.63 13.93 35.14
CA VAL A 318 -3.12 12.80 34.32
C VAL A 318 -3.61 11.62 35.16
N THR A 319 -2.90 11.27 36.23
CA THR A 319 -3.23 10.12 37.08
C THR A 319 -4.50 10.31 37.91
N THR A 320 -4.92 11.56 38.12
CA THR A 320 -6.07 11.92 38.97
C THR A 320 -7.34 12.26 38.20
N LEU A 321 -7.30 12.18 36.86
CA LEU A 321 -8.46 12.45 36.01
C LEU A 321 -9.58 11.44 36.28
N PRO A 322 -10.86 11.86 36.32
CA PRO A 322 -11.97 10.95 36.56
C PRO A 322 -12.17 9.97 35.39
N ARG A 323 -12.09 10.44 34.15
CA ARG A 323 -12.23 9.58 32.96
C ARG A 323 -10.86 9.27 32.35
N ASN A 324 -10.77 8.18 31.61
CA ASN A 324 -9.57 7.86 30.84
C ASN A 324 -9.69 8.38 29.40
N VAL A 325 -8.56 8.49 28.70
CA VAL A 325 -8.53 8.82 27.27
C VAL A 325 -7.86 7.66 26.53
N MET A 326 -8.54 7.14 25.52
CA MET A 326 -8.02 6.11 24.63
C MET A 326 -7.72 6.72 23.27
N PHE A 327 -6.48 6.63 22.83
CA PHE A 327 -6.06 6.96 21.48
C PHE A 327 -6.09 5.69 20.63
N VAL A 328 -6.74 5.75 19.47
CA VAL A 328 -6.80 4.63 18.54
C VAL A 328 -6.55 5.09 17.11
N PHE A 329 -5.78 4.30 16.39
CA PHE A 329 -5.38 4.51 15.00
C PHE A 329 -5.86 3.29 14.21
N PHE A 330 -6.93 3.49 13.44
CA PHE A 330 -7.61 2.40 12.74
C PHE A 330 -6.96 2.13 11.39
N GLN A 331 -6.61 0.87 11.17
CA GLN A 331 -5.99 0.40 9.93
C GLN A 331 -7.02 -0.34 9.08
N GLY A 332 -7.13 0.04 7.81
CA GLY A 332 -8.05 -0.54 6.84
C GLY A 332 -9.41 0.17 6.76
N GLU A 333 -9.46 1.45 7.13
CA GLU A 333 -10.68 2.25 7.02
C GLU A 333 -11.08 2.52 5.57
N ILE A 334 -10.13 2.48 4.62
CA ILE A 334 -10.43 2.70 3.20
C ILE A 334 -11.14 1.53 2.51
N PHE A 335 -11.13 0.37 3.16
CA PHE A 335 -11.67 -0.87 2.65
C PHE A 335 -12.90 -1.28 3.45
N ASP A 336 -13.92 -0.41 3.47
CA ASP A 336 -15.18 -0.66 4.17
C ASP A 336 -14.98 -0.89 5.68
N TYR A 337 -14.10 -0.09 6.29
CA TYR A 337 -13.91 -0.05 7.74
C TYR A 337 -13.42 -1.36 8.38
N ILE A 338 -12.38 -1.99 7.82
CA ILE A 338 -11.82 -3.26 8.35
C ILE A 338 -11.43 -3.10 9.83
N GLY A 339 -10.67 -2.05 10.14
CA GLY A 339 -10.07 -1.82 11.46
C GLY A 339 -11.09 -1.45 12.52
N SER A 340 -11.90 -0.41 12.27
CA SER A 340 -12.91 0.05 13.23
C SER A 340 -14.05 -0.95 13.39
N SER A 341 -14.51 -1.61 12.31
CA SER A 341 -15.54 -2.66 12.44
C SER A 341 -15.04 -3.86 13.23
N ARG A 342 -13.75 -4.20 13.12
CA ARG A 342 -13.16 -5.26 13.96
C ARG A 342 -13.13 -4.86 15.43
N MET A 343 -12.70 -3.63 15.72
CA MET A 343 -12.69 -3.12 17.09
C MET A 343 -14.08 -3.17 17.71
N VAL A 344 -15.11 -2.66 17.02
CA VAL A 344 -16.50 -2.70 17.49
C VAL A 344 -16.94 -4.14 17.79
N TYR A 345 -16.65 -5.08 16.89
CA TYR A 345 -16.96 -6.49 17.09
C TYR A 345 -16.26 -7.08 18.32
N ASP A 346 -14.98 -6.77 18.54
CA ASP A 346 -14.27 -7.26 19.72
C ASP A 346 -14.81 -6.64 21.02
N MET A 347 -15.20 -5.37 21.00
CA MET A 347 -15.83 -4.71 22.14
C MET A 347 -17.23 -5.27 22.44
N GLU A 348 -18.05 -5.60 21.43
CA GLU A 348 -19.38 -6.21 21.60
C GLU A 348 -19.30 -7.63 22.16
N ASN A 349 -18.26 -8.37 21.78
CA ASN A 349 -18.07 -9.77 22.19
C ASN A 349 -17.18 -9.92 23.45
N GLY A 350 -16.80 -8.81 24.11
CA GLY A 350 -15.96 -8.85 25.31
C GLY A 350 -14.54 -9.39 25.08
N LYS A 351 -14.01 -9.24 23.86
CA LYS A 351 -12.65 -9.64 23.45
C LYS A 351 -11.66 -8.47 23.45
N PHE A 352 -12.11 -7.28 23.86
CA PHE A 352 -11.30 -6.07 24.02
C PHE A 352 -11.53 -5.50 25.43
N PRO A 353 -10.51 -4.95 26.10
CA PRO A 353 -10.64 -4.52 27.50
C PRO A 353 -11.63 -3.36 27.70
N VAL A 354 -11.76 -2.46 26.72
CA VAL A 354 -12.74 -1.35 26.78
C VAL A 354 -14.03 -1.81 26.11
N GLN A 355 -15.15 -1.83 26.82
CA GLN A 355 -16.45 -2.18 26.24
C GLN A 355 -17.11 -0.95 25.59
N LEU A 356 -18.09 -1.17 24.70
CA LEU A 356 -18.87 -0.07 24.11
C LEU A 356 -19.59 0.77 25.17
N GLU A 357 -19.90 0.17 26.32
CA GLU A 357 -20.52 0.88 27.43
C GLU A 357 -19.61 1.83 28.18
N ASN A 358 -18.30 1.64 28.10
CA ASN A 358 -17.35 2.54 28.73
C ASN A 358 -17.17 3.83 27.92
N ILE A 359 -17.55 3.86 26.64
CA ILE A 359 -17.37 5.03 25.77
C ILE A 359 -18.34 6.15 26.19
N ASP A 360 -17.78 7.28 26.64
CA ASP A 360 -18.53 8.46 27.07
C ASP A 360 -18.58 9.58 26.01
N ALA A 361 -17.50 9.71 25.23
CA ALA A 361 -17.42 10.62 24.09
C ALA A 361 -16.44 10.07 23.05
N PHE A 362 -16.66 10.41 21.79
CA PHE A 362 -15.84 9.98 20.66
C PHE A 362 -15.45 11.19 19.80
N VAL A 363 -14.16 11.42 19.63
CA VAL A 363 -13.61 12.48 18.79
C VAL A 363 -12.78 11.85 17.69
N GLU A 364 -13.15 12.07 16.44
CA GLU A 364 -12.40 11.58 15.29
C GLU A 364 -11.77 12.71 14.51
N LEU A 365 -10.57 12.50 13.95
CA LEU A 365 -9.93 13.41 13.02
C LEU A 365 -9.96 12.80 11.62
N GLY A 366 -10.41 13.60 10.65
CA GLY A 366 -10.37 13.23 9.25
C GLY A 366 -10.14 14.43 8.38
N GLN A 367 -9.03 14.43 7.64
CA GLN A 367 -8.63 15.49 6.71
C GLN A 367 -8.53 16.85 7.40
N VAL A 368 -7.40 17.15 8.05
CA VAL A 368 -7.23 18.36 8.87
C VAL A 368 -6.12 19.29 8.39
N ALA A 369 -5.51 18.99 7.24
CA ALA A 369 -4.39 19.75 6.70
C ALA A 369 -4.81 20.96 5.87
N LEU A 370 -5.84 20.86 5.02
CA LEU A 370 -6.20 21.89 4.04
C LEU A 370 -7.25 22.85 4.59
N ARG A 371 -6.90 23.57 5.66
CA ARG A 371 -7.80 24.50 6.35
C ARG A 371 -7.95 25.82 5.60
N ASN A 372 -9.13 26.04 5.01
CA ASN A 372 -9.50 27.33 4.44
C ASN A 372 -9.78 28.33 5.56
N SER A 373 -9.09 29.47 5.55
CA SER A 373 -9.28 30.54 6.55
C SER A 373 -9.16 30.07 8.02
N LEU A 374 -8.28 29.09 8.29
CA LEU A 374 -8.04 28.50 9.62
C LEU A 374 -9.23 27.73 10.21
N GLU A 375 -10.31 27.53 9.44
CA GLU A 375 -11.53 26.90 9.93
C GLU A 375 -11.35 25.40 10.12
N LEU A 376 -11.90 24.89 11.23
CA LEU A 376 -11.99 23.47 11.53
C LEU A 376 -13.45 23.14 11.85
N TRP A 377 -14.04 22.27 11.06
CA TRP A 377 -15.46 21.95 11.07
C TRP A 377 -15.75 20.75 11.97
N MET A 378 -16.78 20.88 12.78
CA MET A 378 -17.26 19.82 13.68
C MET A 378 -18.50 19.16 13.07
N HIS A 379 -18.33 17.95 12.55
CA HIS A 379 -19.42 17.14 12.01
C HIS A 379 -20.00 16.24 13.09
N THR A 380 -21.32 16.11 13.11
CA THR A 380 -22.07 15.32 14.10
C THR A 380 -23.21 14.57 13.40
N ASP A 381 -23.66 13.45 13.97
CA ASP A 381 -24.76 12.68 13.37
C ASP A 381 -26.14 13.29 13.65
N PRO A 382 -26.89 13.75 12.64
CA PRO A 382 -28.23 14.30 12.87
C PRO A 382 -29.24 13.26 13.34
N MET A 383 -29.01 11.97 13.06
CA MET A 383 -29.94 10.92 13.45
C MET A 383 -29.82 10.58 14.93
N SER A 384 -28.59 10.53 15.46
CA SER A 384 -28.30 10.39 16.90
C SER A 384 -28.89 11.54 17.71
N GLN A 385 -28.86 12.77 17.17
CA GLN A 385 -29.41 13.97 17.78
C GLN A 385 -30.95 14.00 17.89
N LYS A 386 -31.67 13.06 17.26
CA LYS A 386 -33.13 12.94 17.48
C LYS A 386 -33.47 12.47 18.89
N ASN A 387 -32.52 11.83 19.58
CA ASN A 387 -32.65 11.49 20.99
C ASN A 387 -32.18 12.66 21.85
N GLU A 388 -33.05 13.20 22.70
CA GLU A 388 -32.77 14.37 23.53
C GLU A 388 -31.56 14.17 24.46
N THR A 389 -31.36 12.97 25.00
CA THR A 389 -30.22 12.71 25.91
C THR A 389 -28.89 12.77 25.15
N VAL A 390 -28.84 12.17 23.96
CA VAL A 390 -27.66 12.17 23.09
C VAL A 390 -27.42 13.57 22.53
N LEU A 391 -28.47 14.31 22.16
CA LEU A 391 -28.37 15.70 21.73
C LEU A 391 -27.68 16.55 22.81
N ASN A 392 -28.13 16.47 24.06
CA ASN A 392 -27.54 17.21 25.16
C ASN A 392 -26.06 16.86 25.39
N GLN A 393 -25.69 15.58 25.23
CA GLN A 393 -24.30 15.13 25.33
C GLN A 393 -23.44 15.65 24.17
N VAL A 394 -23.97 15.64 22.94
CA VAL A 394 -23.28 16.17 21.76
C VAL A 394 -23.11 17.68 21.86
N GLU A 395 -24.13 18.41 22.33
CA GLU A 395 -24.04 19.86 22.58
C GLU A 395 -23.00 20.20 23.66
N ALA A 396 -22.95 19.41 24.74
CA ALA A 396 -21.91 19.56 25.75
C ALA A 396 -20.50 19.30 25.17
N LEU A 397 -20.34 18.27 24.33
CA LEU A 397 -19.10 17.95 23.64
C LEU A 397 -18.66 19.10 22.70
N LEU A 398 -19.57 19.63 21.88
CA LEU A 398 -19.30 20.76 21.00
C LEU A 398 -18.90 22.02 21.78
N SER A 399 -19.60 22.33 22.87
CA SER A 399 -19.26 23.47 23.72
C SER A 399 -17.88 23.33 24.37
N THR A 400 -17.47 22.11 24.72
CA THR A 400 -16.15 21.81 25.30
C THR A 400 -15.05 21.99 24.25
N LEU A 401 -15.28 21.54 23.02
CA LEU A 401 -14.39 21.76 21.88
C LEU A 401 -14.21 23.27 21.61
N GLU A 402 -15.31 24.01 21.48
CA GLU A 402 -15.29 25.46 21.26
C GLU A 402 -14.53 26.22 22.35
N LYS A 403 -14.76 25.85 23.61
CA LYS A 403 -14.03 26.42 24.76
C LYS A 403 -12.53 26.13 24.71
N SER A 404 -12.16 24.92 24.29
CA SER A 404 -10.76 24.51 24.15
C SER A 404 -10.04 25.20 22.99
N GLY A 405 -10.77 25.53 21.92
CA GLY A 405 -10.28 26.30 20.77
C GLY A 405 -10.15 27.81 21.04
N ALA A 406 -10.94 28.38 21.95
CA ALA A 406 -10.99 29.82 22.19
C ALA A 406 -9.63 30.46 22.56
N ALA A 407 -8.73 29.68 23.17
CA ALA A 407 -7.40 30.13 23.57
C ALA A 407 -6.33 29.94 22.48
N VAL A 408 -6.67 29.38 21.30
CA VAL A 408 -5.76 29.13 20.17
C VAL A 408 -6.31 29.85 18.94
N PRO A 409 -5.91 31.11 18.68
CA PRO A 409 -6.51 31.93 17.61
C PRO A 409 -6.23 31.39 16.20
N ALA A 410 -5.24 30.50 16.04
CA ALA A 410 -4.88 29.86 14.78
C ALA A 410 -5.85 28.73 14.35
N VAL A 411 -6.85 28.39 15.16
CA VAL A 411 -7.89 27.39 14.84
C VAL A 411 -9.26 27.98 15.12
N VAL A 412 -10.07 28.15 14.08
CA VAL A 412 -11.45 28.64 14.21
C VAL A 412 -12.40 27.46 14.12
N LEU A 413 -12.88 26.99 15.28
CA LEU A 413 -13.88 25.93 15.33
C LEU A 413 -15.23 26.43 14.82
N ARG A 414 -15.85 25.67 13.91
CA ARG A 414 -17.14 25.98 13.31
C ARG A 414 -18.10 24.79 13.41
N ARG A 415 -19.35 25.09 13.76
CA ARG A 415 -20.48 24.18 13.61
C ARG A 415 -21.07 24.29 12.20
N LEU A 416 -21.74 23.23 11.77
CA LEU A 416 -22.49 23.24 10.51
C LEU A 416 -23.79 24.03 10.68
N ASN A 417 -24.11 24.88 9.69
CA ASN A 417 -25.33 25.68 9.68
C ASN A 417 -26.57 24.87 9.26
N GLN A 418 -26.39 23.69 8.69
CA GLN A 418 -27.44 22.81 8.19
C GLN A 418 -27.20 21.38 8.65
N SER A 419 -28.28 20.62 8.79
CA SER A 419 -28.21 19.18 9.07
C SER A 419 -27.64 18.46 7.85
N GLN A 420 -26.41 17.97 7.98
CA GLN A 420 -25.69 17.21 6.95
C GLN A 420 -25.31 15.83 7.50
N PRO A 421 -25.14 14.82 6.65
CA PRO A 421 -24.64 13.52 7.10
C PRO A 421 -23.22 13.63 7.65
N LEU A 422 -22.81 12.66 8.47
CA LEU A 422 -21.41 12.49 8.83
C LEU A 422 -20.54 12.14 7.60
N PRO A 423 -19.30 12.65 7.53
CA PRO A 423 -18.30 12.16 6.58
C PRO A 423 -17.97 10.68 6.84
N PRO A 424 -17.46 9.95 5.83
CA PRO A 424 -17.09 8.55 6.00
C PRO A 424 -15.94 8.44 7.00
N SER A 425 -16.23 7.89 8.18
CA SER A 425 -15.32 7.88 9.32
C SER A 425 -15.59 6.67 10.22
N SER A 426 -14.61 6.28 11.06
CA SER A 426 -14.73 5.17 12.00
C SER A 426 -15.91 5.33 12.96
N LEU A 427 -16.26 6.56 13.35
CA LEU A 427 -17.42 6.89 14.17
C LEU A 427 -18.70 6.28 13.61
N GLN A 428 -18.87 6.23 12.28
CA GLN A 428 -20.05 5.60 11.69
C GLN A 428 -20.17 4.11 12.03
N ARG A 429 -19.04 3.41 12.20
CA ARG A 429 -19.04 2.00 12.63
C ARG A 429 -19.45 1.84 14.08
N PHE A 430 -19.01 2.73 14.95
CA PHE A 430 -19.43 2.72 16.35
C PHE A 430 -20.93 3.05 16.48
N LEU A 431 -21.42 4.04 15.72
CA LEU A 431 -22.83 4.42 15.71
C LEU A 431 -23.78 3.31 15.24
N ARG A 432 -23.30 2.35 14.44
CA ARG A 432 -24.10 1.17 14.06
C ARG A 432 -24.39 0.24 15.23
N ALA A 433 -23.45 0.10 16.16
CA ALA A 433 -23.59 -0.77 17.32
C ALA A 433 -24.25 -0.03 18.49
N ARG A 434 -23.92 1.25 18.68
CA ARG A 434 -24.45 2.06 19.79
C ARG A 434 -24.50 3.54 19.46
N ASN A 435 -25.60 4.19 19.84
CA ASN A 435 -25.70 5.64 19.81
C ASN A 435 -24.74 6.24 20.85
N ILE A 436 -23.69 6.92 20.38
CA ILE A 436 -22.68 7.58 21.19
C ILE A 436 -22.56 9.06 20.81
N SER A 437 -22.13 9.89 21.75
CA SER A 437 -21.79 11.30 21.52
C SER A 437 -20.48 11.40 20.75
N GLY A 438 -20.59 11.53 19.43
CA GLY A 438 -19.46 11.57 18.51
C GLY A 438 -19.33 12.90 17.75
N VAL A 439 -18.10 13.37 17.57
CA VAL A 439 -17.75 14.50 16.71
C VAL A 439 -16.61 14.11 15.78
N VAL A 440 -16.70 14.47 14.49
CA VAL A 440 -15.59 14.38 13.54
C VAL A 440 -15.06 15.79 13.27
N LEU A 441 -13.77 16.01 13.50
CA LEU A 441 -13.06 17.24 13.19
C LEU A 441 -12.45 17.13 11.79
N ALA A 442 -12.80 18.06 10.92
CA ALA A 442 -12.37 18.06 9.52
C ALA A 442 -12.12 19.47 8.98
N ASP A 443 -11.29 19.60 7.96
CA ASP A 443 -10.96 20.85 7.29
C ASP A 443 -12.06 21.36 6.34
N HIS A 444 -13.03 20.51 6.01
CA HIS A 444 -14.11 20.77 5.07
C HIS A 444 -15.46 20.81 5.79
N SER A 445 -16.33 21.74 5.39
CA SER A 445 -17.74 21.77 5.83
C SER A 445 -18.63 20.81 5.05
N ALA A 446 -18.19 20.44 3.86
CA ALA A 446 -18.98 19.78 2.85
C ALA A 446 -18.06 18.82 2.06
N SER A 447 -17.72 19.12 0.81
CA SER A 447 -16.90 18.22 0.01
C SER A 447 -15.45 18.40 0.37
N PHE A 448 -14.65 17.34 0.28
CA PHE A 448 -13.24 17.37 0.58
C PHE A 448 -12.53 18.50 -0.17
N HIS A 449 -11.65 19.21 0.53
CA HIS A 449 -10.72 20.14 -0.11
C HIS A 449 -9.60 19.39 -0.84
N ASN A 450 -9.31 18.15 -0.42
CA ASN A 450 -8.32 17.29 -1.05
C ASN A 450 -8.75 16.87 -2.46
N LEU A 451 -8.07 17.44 -3.46
CA LEU A 451 -8.28 17.15 -4.88
C LEU A 451 -7.69 15.80 -5.33
N TYR A 452 -6.90 15.16 -4.47
CA TYR A 452 -6.17 13.93 -4.77
C TYR A 452 -6.51 12.80 -3.80
N TYR A 453 -7.73 12.82 -3.24
CA TYR A 453 -8.18 11.80 -2.28
C TYR A 453 -7.90 10.38 -2.79
N GLN A 454 -7.09 9.62 -2.04
CA GLN A 454 -6.69 8.24 -2.37
C GLN A 454 -6.06 8.10 -3.76
N SER A 455 -5.12 8.99 -4.08
CA SER A 455 -4.42 9.07 -5.35
C SER A 455 -2.91 8.99 -5.17
N VAL A 456 -2.19 8.76 -6.27
CA VAL A 456 -0.72 8.81 -6.29
C VAL A 456 -0.16 10.22 -6.03
N TYR A 457 -1.01 11.25 -6.19
CA TYR A 457 -0.65 12.66 -6.02
C TYR A 457 -0.94 13.22 -4.61
N ASP A 458 -1.48 12.41 -3.69
CA ASP A 458 -1.69 12.82 -2.29
C ASP A 458 -0.37 12.76 -1.50
N THR A 459 0.61 13.56 -1.90
CA THR A 459 1.99 13.58 -1.38
C THR A 459 2.25 14.79 -0.48
N ALA A 460 3.49 14.95 0.01
CA ALA A 460 3.94 16.12 0.78
C ALA A 460 3.61 17.45 0.08
N GLU A 461 3.67 17.49 -1.26
CA GLU A 461 3.35 18.66 -2.06
C GLU A 461 1.89 19.07 -1.93
N ASN A 462 0.96 18.12 -1.79
CA ASN A 462 -0.48 18.39 -1.65
C ASN A 462 -0.79 19.21 -0.40
N ILE A 463 -0.07 18.96 0.69
CA ILE A 463 -0.23 19.65 1.97
C ILE A 463 0.84 20.73 2.22
N ASN A 464 1.51 21.19 1.16
CA ASN A 464 2.53 22.26 1.18
C ASN A 464 3.71 22.00 2.15
N VAL A 465 4.13 20.73 2.28
CA VAL A 465 5.35 20.38 3.03
C VAL A 465 6.54 20.47 2.08
N THR A 466 7.23 21.61 2.11
CA THR A 466 8.40 21.91 1.28
C THR A 466 9.59 22.30 2.14
N TYR A 467 10.78 21.88 1.73
CA TYR A 467 12.04 22.15 2.42
C TYR A 467 12.94 23.06 1.57
N PRO A 468 13.75 23.94 2.19
CA PRO A 468 14.67 24.80 1.45
C PRO A 468 15.78 24.00 0.74
N GLU A 469 16.15 24.42 -0.47
CA GLU A 469 17.22 23.75 -1.23
C GLU A 469 18.60 23.88 -0.55
N GLY A 470 19.39 22.80 -0.57
CA GLY A 470 20.76 22.78 -0.07
C GLY A 470 20.93 22.43 1.41
N GLN A 471 19.85 22.13 2.13
CA GLN A 471 19.90 21.64 3.51
C GLN A 471 20.29 20.16 3.58
N SER A 472 20.86 19.77 4.72
CA SER A 472 21.14 18.36 5.02
C SER A 472 19.87 17.64 5.50
N PRO A 473 19.79 16.29 5.34
CA PRO A 473 18.62 15.53 5.77
C PRO A 473 18.27 15.63 7.26
N GLU A 474 19.26 15.95 8.12
CA GLU A 474 19.05 16.15 9.56
C GLU A 474 18.58 17.59 9.89
N GLU A 475 18.95 18.57 9.06
CA GLU A 475 18.39 19.92 9.16
C GLU A 475 16.92 19.92 8.74
N ASP A 476 16.59 19.23 7.63
CA ASP A 476 15.21 19.06 7.17
C ASP A 476 14.32 18.40 8.24
N LEU A 477 14.84 17.38 8.93
CA LEU A 477 14.12 16.70 10.02
C LEU A 477 13.71 17.66 11.15
N ASN A 478 14.51 18.69 11.42
CA ASN A 478 14.27 19.66 12.50
C ASN A 478 13.67 20.98 12.01
N PHE A 479 13.55 21.18 10.70
CA PHE A 479 12.98 22.36 10.09
C PHE A 479 11.46 22.39 10.29
N VAL A 480 10.96 23.41 11.00
CA VAL A 480 9.53 23.54 11.28
C VAL A 480 8.83 24.21 10.10
N THR A 481 8.11 23.39 9.32
CA THR A 481 7.27 23.87 8.21
C THR A 481 6.03 24.61 8.70
N ASP A 482 5.44 25.46 7.86
CA ASP A 482 4.21 26.18 8.22
C ASP A 482 3.01 25.23 8.39
N THR A 483 2.93 24.17 7.58
CA THR A 483 1.95 23.09 7.76
C THR A 483 2.15 22.39 9.12
N ALA A 484 3.39 22.15 9.55
CA ALA A 484 3.64 21.56 10.87
C ALA A 484 3.12 22.44 12.02
N LYS A 485 3.30 23.77 11.94
CA LYS A 485 2.73 24.71 12.93
C LYS A 485 1.21 24.65 12.94
N ALA A 486 0.60 24.72 11.75
CA ALA A 486 -0.85 24.67 11.61
C ALA A 486 -1.45 23.35 12.15
N LEU A 487 -0.77 22.22 11.98
CA LEU A 487 -1.18 20.94 12.55
C LEU A 487 -0.93 20.87 14.07
N ALA A 488 0.15 21.48 14.57
CA ALA A 488 0.41 21.60 16.01
C ALA A 488 -0.68 22.40 16.74
N ASP A 489 -1.20 23.45 16.12
CA ASP A 489 -2.32 24.23 16.66
C ASP A 489 -3.59 23.36 16.79
N VAL A 490 -3.90 22.57 15.75
CA VAL A 490 -5.05 21.64 15.78
C VAL A 490 -4.85 20.56 16.84
N ALA A 491 -3.65 19.98 16.92
CA ALA A 491 -3.28 19.01 17.94
C ALA A 491 -3.40 19.58 19.37
N THR A 492 -3.05 20.85 19.56
CA THR A 492 -3.21 21.58 20.83
C THR A 492 -4.69 21.71 21.21
N VAL A 493 -5.55 22.12 20.27
CA VAL A 493 -7.00 22.20 20.50
C VAL A 493 -7.56 20.82 20.86
N LEU A 494 -7.16 19.77 20.15
CA LEU A 494 -7.57 18.40 20.44
C LEU A 494 -7.13 17.95 21.84
N ALA A 495 -5.85 18.16 22.19
CA ALA A 495 -5.32 17.76 23.50
C ALA A 495 -6.04 18.47 24.66
N ARG A 496 -6.31 19.79 24.51
CA ARG A 496 -7.08 20.56 25.50
C ARG A 496 -8.53 20.08 25.61
N ALA A 497 -9.17 19.75 24.48
CA ALA A 497 -10.51 19.20 24.49
C ALA A 497 -10.56 17.83 25.19
N LEU A 498 -9.63 16.93 24.86
CA LEU A 498 -9.53 15.61 25.51
C LEU A 498 -9.27 15.73 27.01
N TYR A 499 -8.43 16.68 27.44
CA TYR A 499 -8.20 16.96 28.86
C TYR A 499 -9.48 17.43 29.57
N GLN A 500 -10.24 18.35 28.97
CA GLN A 500 -11.51 18.83 29.53
C GLN A 500 -12.58 17.72 29.57
N LEU A 501 -12.68 16.92 28.51
CA LEU A 501 -13.59 15.76 28.46
C LEU A 501 -13.20 14.69 29.48
N ALA A 502 -11.90 14.50 29.72
CA ALA A 502 -11.40 13.64 30.77
C ALA A 502 -11.74 14.14 32.18
N GLY A 503 -12.20 15.39 32.32
CA GLY A 503 -12.60 16.04 33.57
C GLY A 503 -11.53 16.95 34.19
N GLY A 504 -10.43 17.19 33.49
CA GLY A 504 -9.38 18.09 33.93
C GLY A 504 -9.73 19.57 33.67
N THR A 505 -9.49 20.45 34.65
CA THR A 505 -9.81 21.88 34.52
C THR A 505 -8.65 22.80 34.87
N ASN A 506 -7.60 22.32 35.52
CA ASN A 506 -6.61 23.18 36.17
C ASN A 506 -5.43 23.53 35.26
N PHE A 507 -5.08 22.65 34.32
CA PHE A 507 -3.85 22.75 33.53
C PHE A 507 -4.11 22.93 32.02
N SER A 508 -5.32 23.33 31.62
CA SER A 508 -5.71 23.46 30.21
C SER A 508 -4.75 24.33 29.40
N ASP A 509 -4.23 25.41 29.99
CA ASP A 509 -3.41 26.39 29.29
C ASP A 509 -1.97 25.90 29.10
N THR A 510 -1.50 24.95 29.93
CA THR A 510 -0.15 24.38 29.85
C THR A 510 -0.02 23.26 28.82
N ILE A 511 -1.14 22.76 28.31
CA ILE A 511 -1.18 21.68 27.32
C ILE A 511 -1.05 22.31 25.93
N GLU A 512 0.08 22.08 25.28
CA GLU A 512 0.41 22.56 23.93
C GLU A 512 1.27 21.51 23.21
N ALA A 513 0.95 21.28 21.93
CA ALA A 513 1.71 20.36 21.08
C ALA A 513 2.89 21.10 20.44
N ASP A 514 4.08 20.49 20.50
CA ASP A 514 5.31 21.09 19.98
C ASP A 514 5.39 20.95 18.44
N PRO A 515 5.48 22.05 17.68
CA PRO A 515 5.68 22.01 16.22
C PRO A 515 6.93 21.23 15.79
N HIS A 516 7.96 21.13 16.63
CA HIS A 516 9.14 20.31 16.31
C HIS A 516 8.83 18.81 16.28
N THR A 517 7.96 18.31 17.17
CA THR A 517 7.54 16.90 17.07
C THR A 517 6.71 16.67 15.81
N VAL A 518 5.78 17.58 15.52
CA VAL A 518 4.92 17.49 14.33
C VAL A 518 5.76 17.47 13.06
N THR A 519 6.75 18.35 12.92
CA THR A 519 7.59 18.40 11.72
C THR A 519 8.46 17.15 11.56
N ARG A 520 8.99 16.60 12.66
CA ARG A 520 9.76 15.35 12.63
C ARG A 520 8.91 14.15 12.19
N LEU A 521 7.68 14.07 12.69
CA LEU A 521 6.71 13.05 12.27
C LEU A 521 6.38 13.22 10.78
N LEU A 522 5.99 14.41 10.33
CA LEU A 522 5.67 14.68 8.93
C LEU A 522 6.84 14.34 7.99
N TYR A 523 8.06 14.78 8.31
CA TYR A 523 9.25 14.47 7.52
C TYR A 523 9.47 12.95 7.42
N GLY A 524 9.36 12.25 8.55
CA GLY A 524 9.54 10.81 8.60
C GLY A 524 8.51 10.04 7.76
N PHE A 525 7.24 10.45 7.78
CA PHE A 525 6.19 9.78 7.01
C PHE A 525 6.18 10.18 5.53
N LEU A 526 6.41 11.45 5.20
CA LEU A 526 6.15 12.01 3.87
C LEU A 526 7.39 12.27 3.01
N VAL A 527 8.59 12.22 3.59
CA VAL A 527 9.84 12.48 2.85
C VAL A 527 10.79 11.32 2.96
N ARG A 528 11.20 10.97 4.18
CA ARG A 528 12.23 9.94 4.42
C ARG A 528 12.01 9.21 5.73
N ALA A 529 11.56 7.97 5.63
CA ALA A 529 11.36 7.10 6.80
C ALA A 529 12.68 6.71 7.46
N ASN A 530 13.73 6.48 6.66
CA ASN A 530 15.06 6.15 7.15
C ASN A 530 15.79 7.41 7.67
N ASN A 531 15.41 7.90 8.84
CA ASN A 531 15.98 9.08 9.49
C ASN A 531 16.53 8.76 10.90
N SER A 532 17.36 9.66 11.46
CA SER A 532 17.99 9.49 12.78
C SER A 532 17.00 9.24 13.91
N TRP A 533 15.85 9.91 13.88
CA TRP A 533 14.83 9.83 14.93
C TRP A 533 14.03 8.52 14.87
N PHE A 534 13.47 8.14 13.71
CA PHE A 534 12.76 6.87 13.53
C PHE A 534 13.65 5.66 13.80
N GLN A 535 14.92 5.70 13.40
CA GLN A 535 15.87 4.65 13.77
C GLN A 535 16.06 4.55 15.29
N SER A 536 15.99 5.67 16.03
CA SER A 536 16.21 5.69 17.48
C SER A 536 15.05 5.12 18.31
N ILE A 537 13.82 5.14 17.77
CA ILE A 537 12.62 4.67 18.47
C ILE A 537 12.25 3.23 18.12
N LEU A 538 12.72 2.71 16.99
CA LEU A 538 12.45 1.32 16.59
C LEU A 538 13.39 0.34 17.28
N ARG A 539 12.96 -0.92 17.32
CA ARG A 539 13.83 -2.05 17.71
C ARG A 539 14.85 -2.38 16.60
N PRO A 540 15.96 -3.07 16.92
CA PRO A 540 16.96 -3.48 15.92
C PRO A 540 16.40 -4.31 14.76
N ASP A 541 15.46 -5.22 15.04
CA ASP A 541 14.81 -6.10 14.07
C ASP A 541 13.88 -5.36 13.10
N LEU A 542 13.40 -4.17 13.48
CA LEU A 542 12.46 -3.39 12.69
C LEU A 542 13.13 -2.35 11.79
N ARG A 543 14.46 -2.22 11.85
CA ARG A 543 15.21 -1.30 10.96
C ARG A 543 14.96 -1.51 9.47
N PRO A 544 14.83 -2.75 8.94
CA PRO A 544 14.57 -2.98 7.51
C PRO A 544 13.23 -2.41 7.01
N TYR A 545 12.29 -2.08 7.92
CA TYR A 545 11.01 -1.48 7.56
C TYR A 545 11.12 0.04 7.25
N LEU A 546 12.28 0.65 7.51
CA LEU A 546 12.56 2.04 7.15
C LEU A 546 13.28 2.11 5.80
N GLY A 547 12.55 2.52 4.76
CA GLY A 547 13.11 2.81 3.44
C GLY A 547 13.63 4.25 3.30
N ASP A 548 14.44 4.49 2.26
CA ASP A 548 15.02 5.82 1.99
C ASP A 548 14.02 6.86 1.44
N GLY A 549 12.80 6.43 1.12
CA GLY A 549 11.69 7.29 0.67
C GLY A 549 10.58 7.43 1.71
N PRO A 550 9.43 8.01 1.31
CA PRO A 550 8.25 8.11 2.16
C PRO A 550 7.62 6.74 2.41
N LEU A 551 6.96 6.60 3.56
CA LEU A 551 6.16 5.41 3.84
C LEU A 551 4.93 5.39 2.94
N GLN A 552 4.48 4.17 2.65
CA GLN A 552 3.23 3.94 1.93
C GLN A 552 2.21 3.42 2.93
N HIS A 553 1.00 3.96 2.86
CA HIS A 553 -0.04 3.71 3.86
C HIS A 553 -1.09 2.71 3.38
N TYR A 554 -0.74 1.84 2.42
CA TYR A 554 -1.60 0.75 1.98
C TYR A 554 -1.67 -0.36 3.04
N ILE A 555 -2.88 -0.81 3.38
CA ILE A 555 -3.06 -2.03 4.17
C ILE A 555 -2.68 -3.24 3.30
N ALA A 556 -1.50 -3.79 3.55
CA ALA A 556 -0.98 -4.93 2.81
C ALA A 556 -1.42 -6.25 3.44
N VAL A 557 -1.33 -7.33 2.67
CA VAL A 557 -1.44 -8.72 3.17
C VAL A 557 -0.32 -9.06 4.16
N SER A 558 0.87 -8.49 3.96
CA SER A 558 1.98 -8.62 4.91
C SER A 558 1.71 -7.77 6.15
N SER A 559 1.45 -8.44 7.28
CA SER A 559 1.14 -7.79 8.54
C SER A 559 2.16 -8.17 9.63
N PRO A 560 2.62 -7.21 10.45
CA PRO A 560 2.29 -5.79 10.41
C PRO A 560 2.95 -4.99 9.28
N THR A 561 2.28 -3.95 8.78
CA THR A 561 2.85 -3.02 7.78
C THR A 561 3.84 -2.03 8.41
N ASN A 562 4.69 -1.40 7.58
CA ASN A 562 5.69 -0.43 8.02
C ASN A 562 5.07 0.73 8.82
N THR A 563 3.94 1.26 8.33
CA THR A 563 3.19 2.35 8.98
C THR A 563 2.75 1.97 10.39
N THR A 564 2.22 0.76 10.57
CA THR A 564 1.72 0.26 11.86
C THR A 564 2.83 0.20 12.90
N TYR A 565 4.00 -0.36 12.54
CA TYR A 565 5.14 -0.38 13.45
C TYR A 565 5.63 1.03 13.78
N VAL A 566 5.86 1.88 12.78
CA VAL A 566 6.38 3.23 13.02
C VAL A 566 5.43 4.04 13.90
N VAL A 567 4.11 3.94 13.70
CA VAL A 567 3.13 4.60 14.57
C VAL A 567 3.10 4.01 15.97
N GLN A 568 3.19 2.69 16.15
CA GLN A 568 3.27 2.09 17.50
C GLN A 568 4.47 2.61 18.28
N TYR A 569 5.67 2.60 17.69
CA TYR A 569 6.89 3.02 18.36
C TYR A 569 7.00 4.54 18.50
N ALA A 570 6.46 5.31 17.55
CA ALA A 570 6.33 6.76 17.71
C ALA A 570 5.41 7.08 18.89
N LEU A 571 4.23 6.46 18.95
CA LEU A 571 3.31 6.61 20.07
C LEU A 571 3.96 6.19 21.39
N ALA A 572 4.68 5.06 21.43
CA ALA A 572 5.40 4.59 22.61
C ALA A 572 6.46 5.59 23.09
N ASN A 573 7.17 6.26 22.17
CA ASN A 573 8.15 7.29 22.53
C ASN A 573 7.47 8.60 23.02
N LEU A 574 6.32 8.95 22.44
CA LEU A 574 5.61 10.19 22.75
C LEU A 574 4.80 10.11 24.05
N THR A 575 4.22 8.95 24.37
CA THR A 575 3.41 8.75 25.58
C THR A 575 4.11 7.94 26.67
N GLY A 576 5.17 7.20 26.32
CA GLY A 576 5.90 6.36 27.25
C GLY A 576 6.97 7.08 28.07
N LYS A 577 7.64 6.32 28.92
CA LYS A 577 8.79 6.76 29.72
C LYS A 577 9.94 5.79 29.56
N VAL A 578 11.15 6.33 29.48
CA VAL A 578 12.38 5.53 29.51
C VAL A 578 12.59 5.03 30.94
N ILE A 579 12.83 3.72 31.10
CA ILE A 579 13.09 3.08 32.40
C ILE A 579 14.48 2.44 32.35
N ASP A 580 15.20 2.53 33.46
CA ASP A 580 16.54 1.95 33.65
C ASP A 580 16.46 0.44 33.89
N LEU A 581 16.09 -0.31 32.84
CA LEU A 581 16.09 -1.77 32.83
C LEU A 581 17.20 -2.29 31.91
N THR A 582 17.70 -3.50 32.19
CA THR A 582 18.53 -4.24 31.25
C THR A 582 17.68 -4.85 30.14
N ARG A 583 18.31 -5.30 29.04
CA ARG A 583 17.59 -5.96 27.94
C ARG A 583 16.77 -7.16 28.40
N GLU A 584 17.33 -8.00 29.26
CA GLU A 584 16.66 -9.21 29.73
C GLU A 584 15.45 -8.87 30.62
N GLN A 585 15.57 -7.85 31.48
CA GLN A 585 14.45 -7.35 32.28
C GLN A 585 13.37 -6.67 31.43
N CYS A 586 13.76 -5.97 30.36
CA CYS A 586 12.80 -5.36 29.42
C CYS A 586 12.02 -6.43 28.63
N GLN A 587 12.67 -7.57 28.34
CA GLN A 587 12.05 -8.70 27.64
C GLN A 587 11.10 -9.49 28.56
N ASP A 588 11.46 -9.67 29.83
CA ASP A 588 10.61 -10.29 30.85
C ASP A 588 10.47 -9.40 32.10
N PRO A 589 9.61 -8.36 32.03
CA PRO A 589 9.41 -7.41 33.13
C PRO A 589 8.78 -8.06 34.36
N SER A 590 8.18 -9.25 34.21
CA SER A 590 7.59 -10.04 35.31
C SER A 590 8.60 -10.43 36.40
N GLN A 591 9.91 -10.39 36.07
CA GLN A 591 10.99 -10.66 37.02
C GLN A 591 11.32 -9.45 37.91
N VAL A 592 10.82 -8.26 37.56
CA VAL A 592 11.09 -7.01 38.26
C VAL A 592 9.87 -6.65 39.13
N PRO A 593 9.99 -6.63 40.47
CA PRO A 593 8.82 -6.43 41.35
C PRO A 593 8.10 -5.08 41.20
N THR A 594 8.76 -4.06 40.65
CA THR A 594 8.21 -2.72 40.48
C THR A 594 7.46 -2.51 39.17
N GLU A 595 7.58 -3.45 38.24
CA GLU A 595 7.07 -3.32 36.87
C GLU A 595 5.92 -4.30 36.64
N ASP A 596 4.90 -3.85 35.89
CA ASP A 596 3.68 -4.61 35.67
C ASP A 596 3.43 -4.76 34.15
N LYS A 597 3.56 -6.01 33.70
CA LYS A 597 3.41 -6.41 32.29
C LYS A 597 1.96 -6.38 31.81
N ASP A 598 0.99 -6.52 32.72
CA ASP A 598 -0.43 -6.51 32.36
C ASP A 598 -0.89 -5.07 32.13
N LEU A 599 -0.35 -4.11 32.90
CA LEU A 599 -0.61 -2.68 32.75
C LEU A 599 0.14 -2.03 31.58
N TYR A 600 1.41 -2.38 31.36
CA TYR A 600 2.28 -1.70 30.38
C TYR A 600 2.93 -2.63 29.36
N GLU A 601 3.30 -2.07 28.22
CA GLU A 601 4.18 -2.71 27.23
C GLU A 601 5.61 -2.15 27.37
N TYR A 602 6.58 -3.05 27.33
CA TYR A 602 8.01 -2.76 27.46
C TYR A 602 8.71 -3.07 26.15
N ALA A 603 9.39 -2.07 25.60
CA ALA A 603 10.09 -2.19 24.32
C ALA A 603 11.57 -1.82 24.46
N TRP A 604 12.46 -2.74 24.06
CA TRP A 604 13.89 -2.49 23.97
C TRP A 604 14.23 -1.80 22.64
N VAL A 605 14.35 -0.48 22.64
CA VAL A 605 14.55 0.34 21.43
C VAL A 605 16.03 0.65 21.20
N GLN A 606 16.41 0.94 19.96
CA GLN A 606 17.80 1.19 19.57
C GLN A 606 18.43 2.41 20.25
N GLY A 607 17.65 3.46 20.46
CA GLY A 607 18.12 4.74 20.98
C GLY A 607 18.95 5.57 19.97
N PRO A 608 19.33 6.79 20.38
CA PRO A 608 20.09 7.70 19.55
C PRO A 608 21.51 7.19 19.30
N LEU A 609 22.13 7.70 18.23
CA LEU A 609 23.55 7.47 17.96
C LEU A 609 24.39 8.17 19.04
N ASN A 610 25.48 7.53 19.47
CA ASN A 610 26.43 8.14 20.38
C ASN A 610 27.21 9.26 19.65
N ALA A 611 27.50 10.35 20.34
CA ALA A 611 28.26 11.45 19.73
C ALA A 611 29.68 10.96 19.45
N ASN A 612 30.06 10.94 18.16
CA ASN A 612 31.37 10.54 17.61
C ASN A 612 31.61 9.03 17.42
N GLU A 613 30.64 8.16 17.67
CA GLU A 613 30.73 6.72 17.43
C GLU A 613 29.53 6.22 16.61
N THR A 614 29.69 5.06 15.95
CA THR A 614 28.58 4.41 15.23
C THR A 614 27.66 3.61 16.17
N ASP A 615 28.00 3.53 17.45
CA ASP A 615 27.26 2.78 18.44
C ASP A 615 26.02 3.55 18.91
N ARG A 616 24.95 2.82 19.19
CA ARG A 616 23.68 3.37 19.70
C ARG A 616 23.54 3.11 21.18
N LEU A 617 22.73 3.94 21.83
CA LEU A 617 22.41 3.84 23.26
C LEU A 617 21.02 3.22 23.46
N PRO A 618 20.90 1.87 23.40
CA PRO A 618 19.62 1.21 23.54
C PRO A 618 19.03 1.39 24.93
N ARG A 619 17.70 1.43 25.01
CA ARG A 619 16.97 1.71 26.24
C ARG A 619 15.63 0.99 26.26
N CYS A 620 15.09 0.73 27.46
CA CYS A 620 13.75 0.19 27.62
C CYS A 620 12.73 1.34 27.71
N VAL A 621 11.70 1.31 26.88
CA VAL A 621 10.59 2.26 26.92
C VAL A 621 9.36 1.54 27.46
N ARG A 622 8.80 2.05 28.56
CA ARG A 622 7.53 1.62 29.14
C ARG A 622 6.42 2.52 28.63
N SER A 623 5.44 1.94 27.95
CA SER A 623 4.30 2.68 27.38
C SER A 623 3.00 1.87 27.47
N THR A 624 1.89 2.46 27.03
CA THR A 624 0.61 1.76 26.85
C THR A 624 0.28 1.51 25.38
N ALA A 625 1.24 1.76 24.46
CA ALA A 625 1.05 1.67 23.02
C ALA A 625 1.09 0.21 22.54
N ARG A 626 -0.09 -0.36 22.28
CA ARG A 626 -0.31 -1.76 21.95
C ARG A 626 -0.92 -1.92 20.55
N LEU A 627 -0.91 -3.16 20.05
CA LEU A 627 -1.56 -3.55 18.80
C LEU A 627 -2.85 -4.32 19.08
N ALA A 628 -3.89 -4.07 18.30
CA ALA A 628 -5.12 -4.85 18.26
C ALA A 628 -5.35 -5.37 16.83
N ARG A 629 -5.65 -6.66 16.65
CA ARG A 629 -5.76 -7.24 15.30
C ARG A 629 -6.87 -6.57 14.50
N ALA A 630 -6.57 -6.11 13.29
CA ALA A 630 -7.51 -5.51 12.36
C ALA A 630 -7.77 -6.46 11.19
N LEU A 631 -8.61 -7.47 11.43
CA LEU A 631 -9.12 -8.40 10.42
C LEU A 631 -10.64 -8.37 10.46
N SER A 632 -11.29 -8.16 9.31
CA SER A 632 -12.74 -8.04 9.25
C SER A 632 -13.43 -9.25 9.89
N PRO A 633 -14.49 -9.03 10.72
CA PRO A 633 -15.25 -10.11 11.34
C PRO A 633 -15.83 -11.12 10.35
N ALA A 634 -16.06 -10.73 9.08
CA ALA A 634 -16.49 -11.65 8.02
C ALA A 634 -15.56 -12.86 7.88
N PHE A 635 -14.25 -12.67 8.03
CA PHE A 635 -13.26 -13.74 7.91
C PHE A 635 -13.15 -14.58 9.17
N GLU A 636 -13.32 -14.00 10.37
CA GLU A 636 -13.40 -14.76 11.62
C GLU A 636 -14.63 -15.66 11.65
N LEU A 637 -15.79 -15.12 11.25
CA LEU A 637 -17.06 -15.83 11.16
C LEU A 637 -17.14 -16.79 9.95
N LYS A 638 -16.15 -16.76 9.04
CA LYS A 638 -16.13 -17.49 7.76
C LYS A 638 -17.34 -17.19 6.86
N GLN A 639 -17.89 -15.99 6.97
CA GLN A 639 -18.99 -15.48 6.17
C GLN A 639 -18.45 -14.62 5.02
N TRP A 640 -17.78 -15.23 4.06
CA TRP A 640 -17.08 -14.53 2.96
C TRP A 640 -17.98 -13.73 2.01
N GLY A 641 -19.29 -13.93 2.08
CA GLY A 641 -20.31 -13.20 1.31
C GLY A 641 -21.08 -12.16 2.13
N SER A 642 -20.51 -11.70 3.26
CA SER A 642 -21.17 -10.73 4.14
C SER A 642 -21.40 -9.38 3.45
N THR A 643 -22.56 -8.80 3.70
CA THR A 643 -22.90 -7.42 3.32
C THR A 643 -22.73 -6.44 4.47
N GLU A 644 -22.55 -6.94 5.69
CA GLU A 644 -22.41 -6.12 6.90
C GLU A 644 -20.95 -5.85 7.26
N TYR A 645 -20.11 -6.86 7.09
CA TYR A 645 -18.69 -6.81 7.39
C TYR A 645 -17.89 -6.80 6.09
N SER A 646 -16.80 -6.03 6.08
CA SER A 646 -15.89 -5.92 4.93
C SER A 646 -15.38 -7.29 4.47
N THR A 647 -15.29 -7.52 3.16
CA THR A 647 -14.85 -8.80 2.58
C THR A 647 -13.70 -8.60 1.60
N TRP A 648 -12.94 -7.52 1.73
CA TRP A 648 -11.83 -7.25 0.83
C TRP A 648 -10.72 -8.30 0.97
N THR A 649 -10.35 -8.88 -0.17
CA THR A 649 -9.19 -9.76 -0.32
C THR A 649 -8.30 -9.25 -1.42
N GLU A 650 -7.00 -9.50 -1.29
CA GLU A 650 -6.02 -9.21 -2.33
C GLU A 650 -5.62 -10.52 -3.01
N SER A 651 -5.61 -10.51 -4.35
CA SER A 651 -5.15 -11.67 -5.11
C SER A 651 -3.69 -11.95 -4.81
N ARG A 652 -3.29 -13.22 -4.70
CA ARG A 652 -1.86 -13.55 -4.80
C ARG A 652 -1.41 -13.45 -6.25
N TRP A 653 -0.13 -13.16 -6.40
CA TRP A 653 0.63 -13.23 -7.65
C TRP A 653 2.00 -13.84 -7.36
N LYS A 654 2.77 -14.11 -8.41
CA LYS A 654 4.14 -14.64 -8.30
C LYS A 654 5.17 -13.54 -8.53
N ASP A 655 5.53 -13.28 -9.78
CA ASP A 655 6.51 -12.27 -10.15
C ASP A 655 5.84 -11.23 -11.02
N ILE A 656 5.76 -10.00 -10.50
CA ILE A 656 5.33 -8.84 -11.28
C ILE A 656 6.58 -8.17 -11.85
N ARG A 657 6.60 -7.93 -13.16
CA ARG A 657 7.69 -7.24 -13.84
C ARG A 657 7.24 -6.67 -15.17
N ALA A 658 7.98 -5.69 -15.67
CA ALA A 658 7.81 -5.14 -17.00
C ALA A 658 9.17 -5.10 -17.74
N ARG A 659 9.13 -5.25 -19.06
CA ARG A 659 10.33 -5.15 -19.90
C ARG A 659 9.98 -4.66 -21.30
N ILE A 660 10.93 -3.97 -21.93
CA ILE A 660 10.83 -3.55 -23.32
C ILE A 660 11.88 -4.27 -24.18
N PHE A 661 11.56 -4.49 -25.45
CA PHE A 661 12.42 -5.18 -26.42
C PHE A 661 11.95 -4.94 -27.85
N LEU A 662 12.77 -5.32 -28.82
CA LEU A 662 12.41 -5.27 -30.24
C LEU A 662 11.73 -6.56 -30.69
N ILE A 663 10.67 -6.43 -31.48
CA ILE A 663 9.98 -7.54 -32.13
C ILE A 663 10.27 -7.58 -33.63
N ALA A 664 10.42 -8.80 -34.14
CA ALA A 664 10.51 -9.06 -35.57
C ALA A 664 9.11 -9.06 -36.21
N SER A 665 9.06 -8.97 -37.55
CA SER A 665 7.82 -9.21 -38.27
C SER A 665 7.46 -10.70 -38.21
N ARG A 666 6.16 -11.00 -38.16
CA ARG A 666 5.69 -12.40 -38.25
C ARG A 666 6.17 -13.08 -39.53
N GLU A 667 6.28 -12.32 -40.62
CA GLU A 667 6.83 -12.82 -41.88
C GLU A 667 8.28 -13.33 -41.72
N LEU A 668 9.14 -12.57 -41.02
CA LEU A 668 10.52 -12.98 -40.78
C LEU A 668 10.61 -14.21 -39.87
N GLU A 669 9.74 -14.30 -38.85
CA GLU A 669 9.64 -15.48 -37.98
C GLU A 669 9.24 -16.73 -38.79
N PHE A 670 8.23 -16.61 -39.65
CA PHE A 670 7.79 -17.69 -40.53
C PHE A 670 8.87 -18.10 -41.53
N ILE A 671 9.58 -17.13 -42.15
CA ILE A 671 10.70 -17.43 -43.04
C ILE A 671 11.78 -18.20 -42.30
N THR A 672 12.14 -17.77 -41.08
CA THR A 672 13.16 -18.42 -40.26
C THR A 672 12.76 -19.86 -39.92
N LEU A 673 11.49 -20.09 -39.55
CA LEU A 673 10.96 -21.41 -39.28
C LEU A 673 11.01 -22.32 -40.53
N ILE A 674 10.58 -21.80 -41.69
CA ILE A 674 10.58 -22.55 -42.96
C ILE A 674 12.00 -22.90 -43.39
N VAL A 675 12.95 -21.96 -43.28
CA VAL A 675 14.38 -22.22 -43.58
C VAL A 675 14.93 -23.28 -42.63
N GLY A 676 14.58 -23.21 -41.34
CA GLY A 676 14.95 -24.22 -40.33
C GLY A 676 14.45 -25.63 -40.66
N PHE A 677 13.18 -25.77 -41.05
CA PHE A 677 12.64 -27.06 -41.51
C PHE A 677 13.26 -27.51 -42.83
N GLY A 678 13.47 -26.58 -43.77
CA GLY A 678 14.08 -26.87 -45.06
C GLY A 678 15.49 -27.42 -44.93
N ILE A 679 16.34 -26.79 -44.11
CA ILE A 679 17.71 -27.26 -43.88
C ILE A 679 17.74 -28.57 -43.10
N LEU A 680 16.80 -28.79 -42.17
CA LEU A 680 16.68 -30.05 -41.46
C LEU A 680 16.34 -31.19 -42.43
N VAL A 681 15.32 -31.02 -43.27
CA VAL A 681 14.93 -32.04 -44.25
C VAL A 681 16.05 -32.30 -45.25
N LEU A 682 16.70 -31.24 -45.75
CA LEU A 682 17.83 -31.37 -46.67
C LEU A 682 18.99 -32.13 -46.02
N SER A 683 19.37 -31.77 -44.79
CA SER A 683 20.46 -32.45 -44.08
C SER A 683 20.13 -33.92 -43.83
N LEU A 684 18.90 -34.26 -43.42
CA LEU A 684 18.46 -35.64 -43.24
C LEU A 684 18.55 -36.45 -44.54
N ILE A 685 18.09 -35.90 -45.66
CA ILE A 685 18.17 -36.56 -46.98
C ILE A 685 19.63 -36.75 -47.39
N VAL A 686 20.45 -35.71 -47.30
CA VAL A 686 21.86 -35.77 -47.69
C VAL A 686 22.62 -36.77 -46.81
N THR A 687 22.45 -36.71 -45.49
CA THR A 687 23.07 -37.67 -44.56
C THR A 687 22.59 -39.09 -44.83
N TYR A 688 21.29 -39.30 -45.08
CA TYR A 688 20.75 -40.61 -45.44
C TYR A 688 21.36 -41.14 -46.74
N CYS A 689 21.44 -40.31 -47.78
CA CYS A 689 22.04 -40.69 -49.06
C CYS A 689 23.55 -40.98 -48.95
N ILE A 690 24.29 -40.17 -48.19
CA ILE A 690 25.72 -40.40 -47.92
C ILE A 690 25.89 -41.72 -47.17
N ASN A 691 25.08 -41.97 -46.14
CA ASN A 691 25.15 -43.22 -45.37
C ASN A 691 24.79 -44.43 -46.24
N ALA A 692 23.74 -44.34 -47.06
CA ALA A 692 23.33 -45.38 -47.99
C ALA A 692 24.39 -45.68 -49.08
N LYS A 693 25.31 -44.74 -49.34
CA LYS A 693 26.41 -44.89 -50.31
C LYS A 693 27.78 -44.88 -49.64
N ALA A 694 27.87 -45.06 -48.33
CA ALA A 694 29.12 -44.92 -47.58
C ALA A 694 30.21 -45.87 -48.10
N ASP A 695 29.87 -47.13 -48.38
CA ASP A 695 30.82 -48.13 -48.90
C ASP A 695 31.38 -47.79 -50.30
N VAL A 696 30.65 -46.95 -51.06
CA VAL A 696 31.07 -46.49 -52.39
C VAL A 696 31.82 -45.16 -52.31
N LEU A 697 31.37 -44.27 -51.43
CA LEU A 697 31.95 -42.93 -51.25
C LEU A 697 33.26 -42.96 -50.46
N PHE A 698 33.46 -43.95 -49.58
CA PHE A 698 34.63 -44.06 -48.70
C PHE A 698 35.37 -45.39 -48.93
N ILE A 699 35.86 -45.61 -50.15
CA ILE A 699 36.76 -46.74 -50.46
C ILE A 699 38.16 -46.40 -49.92
N THR A 700 38.71 -47.24 -49.03
CA THR A 700 40.13 -47.16 -48.67
C THR A 700 40.99 -47.68 -49.83
N PRO A 701 42.00 -46.93 -50.30
CA PRO A 701 42.93 -47.47 -51.28
C PRO A 701 43.66 -48.67 -50.66
N ARG A 702 43.52 -49.85 -51.27
CA ARG A 702 44.31 -51.03 -50.91
C ARG A 702 45.79 -50.67 -51.04
N GLU A 703 46.55 -50.80 -49.96
CA GLU A 703 48.01 -50.79 -50.02
C GLU A 703 48.49 -51.84 -51.05
N PRO A 704 49.50 -51.53 -51.89
CA PRO A 704 50.05 -52.51 -52.82
C PRO A 704 50.69 -53.64 -52.01
N GLY A 705 50.18 -54.86 -52.18
CA GLY A 705 50.52 -56.03 -51.39
C GLY A 705 52.02 -56.34 -51.34
N SER A 706 52.51 -56.62 -50.15
CA SER A 706 53.76 -57.35 -49.93
C SER A 706 53.67 -58.73 -50.59
N VAL A 707 54.49 -58.93 -51.63
CA VAL A 707 54.70 -60.23 -52.27
C VAL A 707 55.42 -61.14 -51.28
N SER A 708 54.83 -62.32 -51.04
CA SER A 708 55.43 -63.43 -50.30
C SER A 708 56.53 -64.12 -51.13
N TYR A 709 57.73 -64.21 -50.57
CA TYR A 709 58.69 -65.29 -50.80
C TYR A 709 59.16 -65.84 -49.45
#